data_AF-A0A2E5HQ54-F1
#
_entry.id   AF-A0A2E5HQ54-F1
#
_cell.length_a   1.000
_cell.length_b   1.000
_cell.length_c   1.000
_cell.angle_alpha   90.00
_cell.angle_beta   90.00
_cell.angle_gamma   90.00
#
_symmetry.space_group_name_H-M   'P 1'
#
loop_
_entity.id
_entity.type
_entity.pdbx_description
1 polymer ?
#
loop_
_entity_poly.entity_id
_entity_poly.type
_entity_poly.pdbx_seq_one_letter_code
_entity_poly.pdbx_strand_id
1 'polypeptide(L)'
;GSGAGSLVAWSLTITDLDPIRLGLLFERFLNPERVSMPDFDIDFCMNRRNEVIDYVTQKYGEFNVGQIITYGQLKARACIKDVGRALGLAYGDTDKLAKMVPDELGITLQDAIDKEPRLNAAMAEDERVQTLFDIALKLENLNRQAGMHAAGIVISERPIWEYVPICRGANDELVTQFAKNEVEEAGLVKFDFLGLKTLTVIDTAVRLINQQKKPGDEKFDIDAVPMTDGAVFEMISKGNTTGVFQLESSGFQSLLQKLKPDTFEDIVAAVALYRPGPLGTGMVDDFIDRKHGRQAVSYPHPWLEEVLKETYGTIVYQEQVMKIAQVMAGYSLGGADILRRAMGKKKASVMDEQRVIFVEGASKKGVDDEKSNEIFDLMAYFAGYGFNKSHSAAYALITYQTGYLKVHYPVEFMAALMTCDRENTDKVVRFIQEAKGMGIQVLPPDINESDLDFTVVDAKIRFGLGAIKGVGESAIESIINARGGEGDYESLYNFSERVDLKRVNKRVLEAMIKSGAFDTVGPVVDADTIHTLADSRAQMFGAIESAMARGQKAQQDRNTGQSSLFGMFMEAAVEAAEEEETNPGEYYPDVPPWTDKELLANERASLGFYLTGHPLDRYKEEVSRYATHNTMTITRCANHEEVAIAGVVSSLREKLSKSGSRMGFVEFEDTHGSIEVLCFSSSYMDSEEVIKSDVPILLKGNVKVEGEGGNVSHKLRLKEATRLTDARRARVRRVQIQLDAERLRERQMRDLAALLQRYPGGCVTELSMRVQTAEATGKSILRLGDAYRVDPSDEMMMAVEQLFGDRIVKLM
;
A
#
# COMPACT_ATOMS: atom_id res chain seq x y z
N GLY A 1 -22.82 -5.57 10.46
CA GLY A 1 -24.05 -5.01 9.84
C GLY A 1 -24.92 -4.22 10.83
N SER A 2 -26.24 -4.46 10.85
CA SER A 2 -27.20 -3.74 11.72
C SER A 2 -27.19 -4.17 13.19
N GLY A 3 -26.49 -5.25 13.55
CA GLY A 3 -26.42 -5.78 14.93
C GLY A 3 -25.99 -4.74 15.98
N ALA A 4 -25.20 -3.73 15.59
CA ALA A 4 -24.80 -2.62 16.47
C ALA A 4 -25.99 -1.77 16.98
N GLY A 5 -27.18 -1.89 16.39
CA GLY A 5 -28.39 -1.24 16.91
C GLY A 5 -29.03 -1.94 18.13
N SER A 6 -28.49 -3.08 18.58
CA SER A 6 -29.04 -3.86 19.69
C SER A 6 -28.37 -3.54 21.01
N LEU A 7 -29.13 -2.95 21.94
CA LEU A 7 -28.68 -2.71 23.32
C LEU A 7 -28.32 -4.02 24.04
N VAL A 8 -29.03 -5.11 23.74
CA VAL A 8 -28.75 -6.43 24.29
C VAL A 8 -27.40 -6.94 23.79
N ALA A 9 -27.10 -6.75 22.49
CA ALA A 9 -25.83 -7.17 21.93
C ALA A 9 -24.66 -6.40 22.55
N TRP A 10 -24.81 -5.09 22.74
CA TRP A 10 -23.81 -4.27 23.43
C TRP A 10 -23.62 -4.66 24.90
N SER A 11 -24.72 -4.89 25.63
CA SER A 11 -24.67 -5.29 27.05
C SER A 11 -24.03 -6.67 27.27
N LEU A 12 -24.08 -7.54 26.25
CA LEU A 12 -23.47 -8.87 26.24
C LEU A 12 -22.09 -8.88 25.57
N THR A 13 -21.51 -7.70 25.29
CA THR A 13 -20.20 -7.55 24.62
C THR A 13 -20.10 -8.29 23.28
N ILE A 14 -21.21 -8.38 22.55
CA ILE A 14 -21.25 -8.86 21.17
C ILE A 14 -20.90 -7.71 20.21
N THR A 15 -21.17 -6.47 20.60
CA THR A 15 -20.87 -5.26 19.83
C THR A 15 -20.26 -4.19 20.74
N ASP A 16 -19.38 -3.36 20.21
CA ASP A 16 -18.57 -2.42 21.02
C ASP A 16 -19.10 -0.97 21.03
N LEU A 17 -20.29 -0.73 20.47
CA LEU A 17 -20.91 0.60 20.40
C LEU A 17 -22.18 0.70 21.22
N ASP A 18 -22.28 1.77 22.02
CA ASP A 18 -23.51 2.15 22.72
C ASP A 18 -24.57 2.63 21.70
N PRO A 19 -25.64 1.85 21.48
CA PRO A 19 -26.67 2.20 20.50
C PRO A 19 -27.55 3.38 20.94
N ILE A 20 -27.68 3.63 22.25
CA ILE A 20 -28.49 4.73 22.78
C ILE A 20 -27.79 6.05 22.51
N ARG A 21 -26.49 6.14 22.86
CA ARG A 21 -25.67 7.35 22.62
C ARG A 21 -25.70 7.78 21.16
N LEU A 22 -25.60 6.82 20.25
CA LEU A 22 -25.52 7.07 18.80
C LEU A 22 -26.90 7.05 18.11
N GLY A 23 -27.99 6.84 18.86
CA GLY A 23 -29.35 6.81 18.34
C GLY A 23 -29.60 5.73 17.28
N LEU A 24 -28.92 4.58 17.41
CA LEU A 24 -29.06 3.40 16.54
C LEU A 24 -30.37 2.66 16.88
N LEU A 25 -31.01 2.05 15.88
CA LEU A 25 -32.35 1.46 16.04
C LEU A 25 -32.29 -0.07 16.05
N PHE A 26 -32.91 -0.68 17.06
CA PHE A 26 -33.01 -2.14 17.19
C PHE A 26 -33.89 -2.77 16.10
N GLU A 27 -35.00 -2.13 15.74
CA GLU A 27 -35.97 -2.65 14.77
C GLU A 27 -35.39 -2.74 13.35
N ARG A 28 -34.30 -2.02 13.09
CA ARG A 28 -33.53 -2.12 11.85
C ARG A 28 -32.68 -3.38 11.79
N PHE A 29 -32.34 -3.96 12.95
CA PHE A 29 -31.68 -5.26 13.08
C PHE A 29 -32.70 -6.39 13.12
N LEU A 30 -33.59 -6.39 14.11
CA LEU A 30 -34.63 -7.41 14.28
C LEU A 30 -36.00 -6.73 14.32
N ASN A 31 -36.79 -6.95 13.28
CA ASN A 31 -38.11 -6.34 13.17
C ASN A 31 -39.16 -7.23 13.85
N PRO A 32 -39.81 -6.79 14.95
CA PRO A 32 -40.79 -7.61 15.67
C PRO A 32 -42.04 -7.94 14.85
N GLU A 33 -42.34 -7.15 13.81
CA GLU A 33 -43.49 -7.35 12.93
C GLU A 33 -43.15 -8.27 11.74
N ARG A 34 -41.91 -8.79 11.66
CA ARG A 34 -41.46 -9.71 10.61
C ARG A 34 -40.65 -10.87 11.19
N VAL A 35 -41.15 -12.09 11.00
CA VAL A 35 -40.37 -13.29 11.30
C VAL A 35 -39.29 -13.48 10.24
N SER A 36 -38.08 -13.01 10.53
CA SER A 36 -36.86 -13.32 9.78
C SER A 36 -35.74 -13.58 10.77
N MET A 37 -34.90 -14.59 10.53
CA MET A 37 -33.72 -14.80 11.37
C MET A 37 -32.81 -13.57 11.30
N PRO A 38 -32.25 -13.13 12.45
CA PRO A 38 -31.23 -12.11 12.45
C PRO A 38 -29.94 -12.63 11.82
N ASP A 39 -29.24 -11.76 11.09
CA ASP A 39 -27.93 -12.04 10.51
C ASP A 39 -26.86 -11.22 11.25
N PHE A 40 -25.84 -11.91 11.75
CA PHE A 40 -24.69 -11.32 12.44
C PHE A 40 -23.42 -11.59 11.64
N ASP A 41 -22.96 -10.55 10.95
CA ASP A 41 -21.61 -10.49 10.38
C ASP A 41 -20.65 -10.02 11.47
N ILE A 42 -19.64 -10.84 11.78
CA ILE A 42 -18.65 -10.53 12.81
C ILE A 42 -17.28 -10.44 12.15
N ASP A 43 -16.63 -9.29 12.35
CA ASP A 43 -15.27 -9.01 11.89
C ASP A 43 -14.26 -9.47 12.96
N PHE A 44 -13.32 -10.34 12.58
CA PHE A 44 -12.25 -10.83 13.43
C PHE A 44 -10.88 -10.39 12.90
N CYS A 45 -9.87 -10.36 13.79
CA CYS A 45 -8.47 -10.29 13.38
C CYS A 45 -8.18 -11.43 12.40
N MET A 46 -7.69 -11.09 11.20
CA MET A 46 -7.51 -12.04 10.11
C MET A 46 -6.60 -13.21 10.50
N ASN A 47 -5.54 -12.94 11.27
CA ASN A 47 -4.56 -13.95 11.68
C ASN A 47 -5.11 -14.92 12.74
N ARG A 48 -6.12 -14.48 13.51
CA ARG A 48 -6.70 -15.25 14.63
C ARG A 48 -8.09 -15.80 14.31
N ARG A 49 -8.62 -15.53 13.11
CA ARG A 49 -9.93 -16.02 12.65
C ARG A 49 -10.03 -17.55 12.76
N ASN A 50 -8.97 -18.27 12.39
CA ASN A 50 -8.98 -19.74 12.44
C ASN A 50 -9.10 -20.27 13.88
N GLU A 51 -8.51 -19.59 14.88
CA GLU A 51 -8.68 -19.96 16.30
C GLU A 51 -10.15 -19.94 16.72
N VAL A 52 -10.93 -18.99 16.20
CA VAL A 52 -12.38 -18.87 16.46
C VAL A 52 -13.14 -20.02 15.80
N ILE A 53 -12.79 -20.36 14.56
CA ILE A 53 -13.39 -21.48 13.82
C ILE A 53 -13.11 -22.79 14.54
N ASP A 54 -11.88 -23.01 14.99
CA ASP A 54 -11.47 -24.19 15.74
C ASP A 54 -12.24 -24.28 17.06
N TYR A 55 -12.37 -23.17 17.79
CA TYR A 55 -13.17 -23.12 19.01
C TYR A 55 -14.64 -23.48 18.78
N VAL A 56 -15.28 -22.91 17.75
CA VAL A 56 -16.69 -23.21 17.41
C VAL A 56 -16.83 -24.68 17.00
N THR A 57 -15.90 -25.20 16.20
CA THR A 57 -15.86 -26.61 15.78
C THR A 57 -15.73 -27.55 16.98
N GLN A 58 -14.84 -27.25 17.93
CA GLN A 58 -14.69 -28.03 19.16
C GLN A 58 -15.92 -27.95 20.06
N LYS A 59 -16.55 -26.77 20.14
CA LYS A 59 -17.69 -26.52 21.03
C LYS A 59 -19.00 -27.16 20.56
N TYR A 60 -19.29 -27.09 19.26
CA TYR A 60 -20.56 -27.57 18.69
C TYR A 60 -20.44 -28.94 18.02
N GLY A 61 -19.22 -29.44 17.81
CA GLY A 61 -18.93 -30.74 17.22
C GLY A 61 -18.41 -30.64 15.79
N GLU A 62 -17.41 -31.46 15.47
CA GLU A 62 -16.70 -31.47 14.18
C GLU A 62 -17.65 -31.63 12.97
N PHE A 63 -18.71 -32.42 13.12
CA PHE A 63 -19.66 -32.69 12.04
C PHE A 63 -20.82 -31.69 11.95
N ASN A 64 -20.95 -30.83 12.95
CA ASN A 64 -22.01 -29.84 13.10
C ASN A 64 -21.57 -28.44 12.66
N VAL A 65 -20.28 -28.27 12.38
CA VAL A 65 -19.69 -27.01 11.93
C VAL A 65 -19.03 -27.24 10.58
N GLY A 66 -19.30 -26.34 9.64
CA GLY A 66 -18.80 -26.48 8.28
C GLY A 66 -18.76 -25.14 7.57
N GLN A 67 -18.04 -25.09 6.47
CA GLN A 67 -17.88 -23.91 5.64
C GLN A 67 -18.92 -23.94 4.51
N ILE A 68 -19.24 -22.77 3.98
CA ILE A 68 -20.18 -22.66 2.85
C ILE A 68 -19.40 -22.70 1.54
N ILE A 69 -19.88 -23.45 0.54
CA ILE A 69 -19.25 -23.41 -0.79
C ILE A 69 -19.51 -22.08 -1.49
N THR A 70 -18.56 -21.70 -2.33
CA THR A 70 -18.74 -20.66 -3.33
C THR A 70 -18.45 -21.23 -4.70
N TYR A 71 -19.28 -20.87 -5.67
CA TYR A 71 -19.04 -21.22 -7.06
C TYR A 71 -18.38 -20.02 -7.76
N GLY A 72 -17.10 -20.17 -8.08
CA GLY A 72 -16.38 -19.18 -8.86
C GLY A 72 -16.94 -19.16 -10.29
N GLN A 73 -17.49 -18.03 -10.72
CA GLN A 73 -18.05 -17.86 -12.06
C GLN A 73 -17.02 -17.31 -13.05
N LEU A 74 -17.15 -17.66 -14.33
CA LEU A 74 -16.39 -17.04 -15.41
C LEU A 74 -16.86 -15.60 -15.65
N LYS A 75 -16.26 -14.64 -14.94
CA LYS A 75 -16.46 -13.21 -15.18
C LYS A 75 -15.68 -12.72 -16.40
N ALA A 76 -16.13 -11.63 -17.02
CA ALA A 76 -15.64 -11.13 -18.32
C ALA A 76 -14.12 -11.26 -18.55
N ARG A 77 -13.29 -10.66 -17.69
CA ARG A 77 -11.82 -10.71 -17.84
C ARG A 77 -11.25 -12.13 -17.72
N ALA A 78 -11.74 -12.93 -16.78
CA ALA A 78 -11.28 -14.30 -16.57
C ALA A 78 -11.69 -15.21 -17.73
N CYS A 79 -12.91 -15.01 -18.25
CA CYS A 79 -13.44 -15.72 -19.40
C CYS A 79 -12.56 -15.51 -20.65
N ILE A 80 -12.18 -14.26 -20.96
CA ILE A 80 -11.25 -13.93 -22.06
C ILE A 80 -9.93 -14.70 -21.93
N LYS A 81 -9.32 -14.69 -20.73
CA LYS A 81 -8.01 -15.35 -20.50
C LYS A 81 -8.10 -16.86 -20.61
N ASP A 82 -9.15 -17.47 -20.05
CA ASP A 82 -9.31 -18.94 -20.07
C ASP A 82 -9.63 -19.45 -21.47
N VAL A 83 -10.55 -18.79 -22.20
CA VAL A 83 -10.89 -19.15 -23.58
C VAL A 83 -9.68 -18.94 -24.49
N GLY A 84 -8.98 -17.81 -24.36
CA GLY A 84 -7.78 -17.56 -25.15
C GLY A 84 -6.67 -18.58 -24.91
N ARG A 85 -6.47 -19.01 -23.65
CA ARG A 85 -5.54 -20.11 -23.34
C ARG A 85 -5.98 -21.43 -23.97
N ALA A 86 -7.27 -21.75 -23.97
CA ALA A 86 -7.80 -22.96 -24.59
C ALA A 86 -7.64 -22.94 -26.13
N LEU A 87 -7.71 -21.76 -26.74
CA LEU A 87 -7.46 -21.54 -28.17
C LEU A 87 -5.97 -21.46 -28.54
N GLY A 88 -5.06 -21.58 -27.57
CA GLY A 88 -3.60 -21.54 -27.80
C GLY A 88 -3.04 -20.14 -28.05
N LEU A 89 -3.75 -19.08 -27.66
CA LEU A 89 -3.24 -17.71 -27.73
C LEU A 89 -2.17 -17.48 -26.65
N ALA A 90 -1.19 -16.63 -26.96
CA ALA A 90 -0.16 -16.26 -25.99
C ALA A 90 -0.77 -15.47 -24.82
N TYR A 91 -0.22 -15.69 -23.61
CA TYR A 91 -0.68 -15.02 -22.39
C TYR A 91 -0.69 -13.49 -22.54
N GLY A 92 0.35 -12.93 -23.14
CA GLY A 92 0.46 -11.48 -23.36
C GLY A 92 -0.67 -10.89 -24.19
N ASP A 93 -1.19 -11.62 -25.17
CA ASP A 93 -2.26 -11.13 -26.05
C ASP A 93 -3.62 -11.20 -25.36
N THR A 94 -3.89 -12.30 -24.66
CA THR A 94 -5.12 -12.44 -23.86
C THR A 94 -5.16 -11.48 -22.68
N ASP A 95 -4.02 -11.17 -22.06
CA ASP A 95 -3.93 -10.19 -20.97
C ASP A 95 -4.19 -8.76 -21.47
N LYS A 96 -3.69 -8.40 -22.66
CA LYS A 96 -4.00 -7.12 -23.31
C LYS A 96 -5.51 -6.95 -23.56
N LEU A 97 -6.15 -7.96 -24.15
CA LEU A 97 -7.61 -7.95 -24.39
C LEU A 97 -8.40 -7.86 -23.08
N ALA A 98 -8.02 -8.66 -22.08
CA ALA A 98 -8.68 -8.64 -20.78
C ALA A 98 -8.52 -7.29 -20.07
N LYS A 99 -7.42 -6.57 -20.26
CA LYS A 99 -7.18 -5.22 -19.71
C LYS A 99 -8.04 -4.14 -20.38
N MET A 100 -8.47 -4.33 -21.63
CA MET A 100 -9.36 -3.39 -22.33
C MET A 100 -10.78 -3.37 -21.77
N VAL A 101 -11.23 -4.43 -21.08
CA VAL A 101 -12.53 -4.46 -20.42
C VAL A 101 -12.62 -3.30 -19.41
N PRO A 102 -13.66 -2.44 -19.46
CA PRO A 102 -13.82 -1.36 -18.49
C PRO A 102 -13.93 -1.86 -17.05
N ASP A 103 -13.44 -1.07 -16.11
CA ASP A 103 -13.45 -1.40 -14.69
C ASP A 103 -14.75 -0.93 -14.03
N GLU A 104 -15.85 -1.63 -14.32
CA GLU A 104 -17.18 -1.36 -13.78
C GLU A 104 -17.73 -2.57 -13.03
N LEU A 105 -18.44 -2.32 -11.92
CA LEU A 105 -19.00 -3.38 -11.09
C LEU A 105 -20.06 -4.17 -11.86
N GLY A 106 -19.80 -5.47 -12.06
CA GLY A 106 -20.75 -6.38 -12.72
C GLY A 106 -20.81 -6.24 -14.23
N ILE A 107 -19.81 -5.61 -14.87
CA ILE A 107 -19.74 -5.48 -16.33
C ILE A 107 -19.80 -6.84 -17.01
N THR A 108 -20.69 -6.96 -18.01
CA THR A 108 -20.76 -8.13 -18.88
C THR A 108 -19.82 -7.98 -20.06
N LEU A 109 -19.46 -9.08 -20.72
CA LEU A 109 -18.69 -9.05 -21.96
C LEU A 109 -19.41 -8.24 -23.04
N GLN A 110 -20.74 -8.34 -23.13
CA GLN A 110 -21.52 -7.57 -24.09
C GLN A 110 -21.41 -6.06 -23.79
N ASP A 111 -21.59 -5.66 -22.53
CA ASP A 111 -21.43 -4.25 -22.14
C ASP A 111 -20.01 -3.73 -22.42
N ALA A 112 -19.00 -4.57 -22.21
CA ALA A 112 -17.60 -4.21 -22.48
C ALA A 112 -17.36 -3.99 -23.98
N ILE A 113 -17.90 -4.85 -24.84
CA ILE A 113 -17.83 -4.70 -26.30
C ILE A 113 -18.54 -3.42 -26.73
N ASP A 114 -19.73 -3.13 -26.20
CA ASP A 114 -20.51 -1.95 -26.57
C ASP A 114 -19.85 -0.63 -26.12
N LYS A 115 -19.12 -0.65 -25.00
CA LYS A 115 -18.48 0.54 -24.41
C LYS A 115 -17.04 0.79 -24.85
N GLU A 116 -16.28 -0.25 -25.24
CA GLU A 116 -14.86 -0.12 -25.61
C GLU A 116 -14.65 -0.42 -27.10
N PRO A 117 -14.49 0.61 -27.96
CA PRO A 117 -14.32 0.45 -29.39
C PRO A 117 -13.09 -0.39 -29.79
N ARG A 118 -12.03 -0.41 -28.96
CA ARG A 118 -10.82 -1.21 -29.24
C ARG A 118 -11.08 -2.71 -29.23
N LEU A 119 -12.06 -3.19 -28.47
CA LEU A 119 -12.45 -4.59 -28.48
C LEU A 119 -13.08 -4.96 -29.84
N ASN A 120 -13.98 -4.11 -30.36
CA ASN A 120 -14.55 -4.30 -31.69
C ASN A 120 -13.49 -4.26 -32.80
N ALA A 121 -12.53 -3.32 -32.71
CA ALA A 121 -11.43 -3.25 -33.66
C ALA A 121 -10.56 -4.52 -33.63
N ALA A 122 -10.21 -5.02 -32.44
CA ALA A 122 -9.43 -6.24 -32.30
C ALA A 122 -10.16 -7.48 -32.83
N MET A 123 -11.48 -7.57 -32.64
CA MET A 123 -12.31 -8.63 -33.21
C MET A 123 -12.40 -8.55 -34.75
N ALA A 124 -12.41 -7.34 -35.31
CA ALA A 124 -12.44 -7.16 -36.76
C ALA A 124 -11.09 -7.42 -37.45
N GLU A 125 -9.98 -7.22 -36.72
CA GLU A 125 -8.62 -7.38 -37.24
C GLU A 125 -8.12 -8.84 -37.20
N ASP A 126 -8.44 -9.60 -36.15
CA ASP A 126 -8.01 -10.99 -35.98
C ASP A 126 -9.21 -11.93 -35.76
N GLU A 127 -9.44 -12.83 -36.73
CA GLU A 127 -10.52 -13.83 -36.71
C GLU A 127 -10.44 -14.77 -35.49
N ARG A 128 -9.23 -14.99 -34.95
CA ARG A 128 -9.04 -15.78 -33.72
C ARG A 128 -9.57 -15.04 -32.50
N VAL A 129 -9.47 -13.71 -32.49
CA VAL A 129 -10.03 -12.85 -31.43
C VAL A 129 -11.55 -12.82 -31.54
N GLN A 130 -12.09 -12.73 -32.75
CA GLN A 130 -13.55 -12.87 -32.96
C GLN A 130 -14.06 -14.21 -32.42
N THR A 131 -13.42 -15.32 -32.79
CA THR A 131 -13.76 -16.67 -32.31
C THR A 131 -13.67 -16.77 -30.78
N LEU A 132 -12.67 -16.14 -30.16
CA LEU A 132 -12.55 -16.06 -28.70
C LEU A 132 -13.77 -15.40 -28.08
N PHE A 133 -14.20 -14.24 -28.58
CA PHE A 133 -15.34 -13.50 -28.01
C PHE A 133 -16.67 -14.23 -28.23
N ASP A 134 -16.88 -14.86 -29.38
CA ASP A 134 -18.08 -15.67 -29.67
C ASP A 134 -18.24 -16.84 -28.70
N ILE A 135 -17.13 -17.44 -28.28
CA ILE A 135 -17.11 -18.51 -27.26
C ILE A 135 -17.26 -17.90 -25.86
N ALA A 136 -16.52 -16.85 -25.55
CA ALA A 136 -16.53 -16.22 -24.23
C ALA A 136 -17.91 -15.70 -23.84
N LEU A 137 -18.66 -15.11 -24.78
CA LEU A 137 -20.04 -14.66 -24.55
C LEU A 137 -20.99 -15.80 -24.15
N LYS A 138 -20.74 -17.02 -24.63
CA LYS A 138 -21.55 -18.21 -24.29
C LYS A 138 -21.14 -18.84 -22.96
N LEU A 139 -19.90 -18.63 -22.53
CA LEU A 139 -19.34 -19.20 -21.30
C LEU A 139 -19.40 -18.24 -20.11
N GLU A 140 -19.72 -16.97 -20.34
CA GLU A 140 -19.83 -15.98 -19.28
C GLU A 140 -20.84 -16.41 -18.20
N ASN A 141 -20.49 -16.17 -16.95
CA ASN A 141 -21.28 -16.47 -15.75
C ASN A 141 -21.55 -17.97 -15.49
N LEU A 142 -21.00 -18.88 -16.29
CA LEU A 142 -21.00 -20.30 -15.94
C LEU A 142 -20.09 -20.56 -14.73
N ASN A 143 -20.47 -21.56 -13.92
CA ASN A 143 -19.66 -22.01 -12.78
C ASN A 143 -18.39 -22.70 -13.29
N ARG A 144 -17.23 -22.23 -12.83
CA ARG A 144 -15.90 -22.73 -13.23
C ARG A 144 -15.36 -23.75 -12.23
N GLN A 145 -15.42 -23.41 -10.95
CA GLN A 145 -14.81 -24.19 -9.88
C GLN A 145 -15.58 -24.01 -8.57
N ALA A 146 -15.53 -25.05 -7.75
CA ALA A 146 -15.91 -24.97 -6.35
C ALA A 146 -14.76 -24.34 -5.55
N GLY A 147 -15.09 -23.38 -4.70
CA GLY A 147 -14.22 -22.78 -3.70
C GLY A 147 -14.93 -22.73 -2.35
N MET A 148 -14.23 -22.28 -1.33
CA MET A 148 -14.77 -22.09 0.01
C MET A 148 -15.13 -20.63 0.22
N HIS A 149 -16.27 -20.34 0.84
CA HIS A 149 -16.66 -18.98 1.19
C HIS A 149 -15.64 -18.40 2.16
N ALA A 150 -15.14 -17.19 1.87
CA ALA A 150 -14.08 -16.56 2.66
C ALA A 150 -14.49 -16.27 4.11
N ALA A 151 -15.80 -16.21 4.40
CA ALA A 151 -16.34 -15.89 5.71
C ALA A 151 -17.40 -16.87 6.24
N GLY A 152 -18.00 -17.68 5.38
CA GLY A 152 -19.35 -18.22 5.63
C GLY A 152 -19.26 -19.57 6.31
N ILE A 153 -19.82 -19.66 7.52
CA ILE A 153 -19.83 -20.85 8.36
C ILE A 153 -21.27 -21.22 8.67
N VAL A 154 -21.54 -22.52 8.70
CA VAL A 154 -22.80 -23.07 9.19
C VAL A 154 -22.58 -23.75 10.53
N ILE A 155 -23.54 -23.56 11.42
CA ILE A 155 -23.60 -24.26 12.70
C ILE A 155 -24.98 -24.93 12.78
N SER A 156 -24.97 -26.25 12.96
CA SER A 156 -26.18 -27.08 13.02
C SER A 156 -26.30 -27.86 14.33
N GLU A 157 -27.52 -28.28 14.67
CA GLU A 157 -27.79 -29.11 15.86
C GLU A 157 -27.39 -30.58 15.63
N ARG A 158 -27.52 -31.06 14.39
CA ARG A 158 -27.14 -32.40 13.94
C ARG A 158 -26.07 -32.31 12.84
N PRO A 159 -25.43 -33.43 12.44
CA PRO A 159 -24.45 -33.39 11.38
C PRO A 159 -24.97 -32.73 10.10
N ILE A 160 -24.14 -31.90 9.46
CA ILE A 160 -24.56 -31.02 8.35
C ILE A 160 -25.17 -31.80 7.18
N TRP A 161 -24.69 -33.02 6.93
CA TRP A 161 -25.18 -33.88 5.85
C TRP A 161 -26.62 -34.38 6.04
N GLU A 162 -27.21 -34.21 7.23
CA GLU A 162 -28.64 -34.45 7.43
C GLU A 162 -29.53 -33.33 6.86
N TYR A 163 -28.95 -32.16 6.57
CA TYR A 163 -29.65 -31.00 6.03
C TYR A 163 -29.29 -30.77 4.55
N VAL A 164 -28.00 -30.77 4.21
CA VAL A 164 -27.51 -30.45 2.87
C VAL A 164 -26.37 -31.38 2.45
N PRO A 165 -26.21 -31.71 1.15
CA PRO A 165 -25.04 -32.45 0.68
C PRO A 165 -23.75 -31.68 0.99
N ILE A 166 -22.69 -32.41 1.31
CA ILE A 166 -21.36 -31.86 1.64
C ILE A 166 -20.28 -32.36 0.68
N CYS A 167 -19.16 -31.63 0.62
CA CYS A 167 -17.90 -32.07 0.03
C CYS A 167 -16.76 -31.75 0.99
N ARG A 168 -15.55 -32.24 0.69
CA ARG A 168 -14.34 -32.00 1.46
C ARG A 168 -13.48 -30.93 0.80
N GLY A 169 -12.99 -30.00 1.59
CA GLY A 169 -12.03 -28.98 1.21
C GLY A 169 -10.63 -29.56 0.97
N ALA A 170 -9.68 -28.68 0.63
CA ALA A 170 -8.29 -29.09 0.37
C ALA A 170 -7.57 -29.59 1.65
N ASN A 171 -7.97 -29.11 2.83
CA ASN A 171 -7.44 -29.55 4.13
C ASN A 171 -8.49 -30.35 4.92
N ASP A 172 -9.32 -31.11 4.20
CA ASP A 172 -10.33 -32.00 4.76
C ASP A 172 -11.50 -31.30 5.50
N GLU A 173 -11.68 -29.99 5.31
CA GLU A 173 -12.78 -29.23 5.90
C GLU A 173 -14.15 -29.67 5.35
N LEU A 174 -15.19 -29.67 6.19
CA LEU A 174 -16.56 -29.91 5.73
C LEU A 174 -17.11 -28.68 5.02
N VAL A 175 -17.54 -28.83 3.76
CA VAL A 175 -18.08 -27.74 2.94
C VAL A 175 -19.47 -28.09 2.42
N THR A 176 -20.47 -27.22 2.60
CA THR A 176 -21.83 -27.43 2.07
C THR A 176 -21.86 -27.32 0.55
N GLN A 177 -22.52 -28.19 -0.21
CA GLN A 177 -22.63 -28.01 -1.66
C GLN A 177 -23.69 -26.97 -2.09
N PHE A 178 -24.57 -26.59 -1.16
CA PHE A 178 -25.48 -25.45 -1.35
C PHE A 178 -24.74 -24.16 -1.05
N ALA A 179 -24.97 -23.13 -1.86
CA ALA A 179 -24.28 -21.85 -1.76
C ALA A 179 -25.18 -20.77 -1.14
N LYS A 180 -24.61 -20.01 -0.21
CA LYS A 180 -25.18 -18.77 0.34
C LYS A 180 -26.66 -18.92 0.76
N ASN A 181 -27.59 -18.36 -0.01
CA ASN A 181 -29.02 -18.34 0.33
C ASN A 181 -29.63 -19.75 0.36
N GLU A 182 -29.10 -20.68 -0.45
CA GLU A 182 -29.62 -22.05 -0.53
C GLU A 182 -29.43 -22.81 0.79
N VAL A 183 -28.38 -22.47 1.55
CA VAL A 183 -28.08 -23.03 2.87
C VAL A 183 -29.08 -22.51 3.91
N GLU A 184 -29.35 -21.21 3.91
CA GLU A 184 -30.34 -20.59 4.80
C GLU A 184 -31.76 -21.09 4.50
N GLU A 185 -32.11 -21.21 3.21
CA GLU A 185 -33.39 -21.77 2.75
C GLU A 185 -33.53 -23.26 3.14
N ALA A 186 -32.43 -24.00 3.21
CA ALA A 186 -32.40 -25.37 3.73
C ALA A 186 -32.53 -25.44 5.27
N GLY A 187 -32.60 -24.30 5.96
CA GLY A 187 -32.85 -24.22 7.41
C GLY A 187 -31.58 -24.25 8.27
N LEU A 188 -30.40 -24.09 7.67
CA LEU A 188 -29.15 -23.95 8.41
C LEU A 188 -28.92 -22.49 8.82
N VAL A 189 -28.39 -22.28 10.02
CA VAL A 189 -28.01 -20.95 10.50
C VAL A 189 -26.62 -20.62 9.96
N LYS A 190 -26.54 -19.56 9.18
CA LYS A 190 -25.30 -19.02 8.63
C LYS A 190 -24.72 -17.96 9.57
N PHE A 191 -23.41 -17.98 9.74
CA PHE A 191 -22.62 -16.93 10.36
C PHE A 191 -21.52 -16.52 9.40
N ASP A 192 -21.29 -15.21 9.27
CA ASP A 192 -20.14 -14.70 8.53
C ASP A 192 -19.05 -14.28 9.52
N PHE A 193 -17.97 -15.07 9.57
CA PHE A 193 -16.75 -14.75 10.29
C PHE A 193 -15.78 -14.13 9.30
N LEU A 194 -15.73 -12.81 9.23
CA LEU A 194 -14.88 -12.08 8.30
C LEU A 194 -13.48 -11.91 8.91
N GLY A 195 -12.44 -12.11 8.12
CA GLY A 195 -11.08 -11.72 8.48
C GLY A 195 -10.83 -10.28 8.06
N LEU A 196 -10.87 -9.34 8.99
CA LEU A 196 -10.62 -7.93 8.71
C LEU A 196 -9.15 -7.60 8.98
N LYS A 197 -8.40 -7.33 7.91
CA LYS A 197 -6.97 -6.96 7.98
C LYS A 197 -6.71 -5.78 8.94
N THR A 198 -7.61 -4.80 8.97
CA THR A 198 -7.46 -3.63 9.85
C THR A 198 -7.43 -4.02 11.33
N LEU A 199 -8.18 -5.04 11.74
CA LEU A 199 -8.11 -5.55 13.12
C LEU A 199 -6.76 -6.20 13.41
N THR A 200 -6.15 -6.86 12.42
CA THR A 200 -4.76 -7.35 12.52
C THR A 200 -3.76 -6.19 12.66
N VAL A 201 -3.96 -5.08 11.95
CA VAL A 201 -3.12 -3.87 12.09
C VAL A 201 -3.24 -3.31 13.50
N ILE A 202 -4.47 -3.16 14.02
CA ILE A 202 -4.70 -2.67 15.39
C ILE A 202 -4.06 -3.60 16.41
N ASP A 203 -4.30 -4.91 16.33
CA ASP A 203 -3.71 -5.92 17.23
C ASP A 203 -2.17 -5.87 17.20
N THR A 204 -1.58 -5.77 16.01
CA THR A 204 -0.13 -5.64 15.84
C THR A 204 0.40 -4.34 16.43
N ALA A 205 -0.27 -3.21 16.21
CA ALA A 205 0.12 -1.93 16.80
C ALA A 205 0.05 -1.97 18.33
N VAL A 206 -1.03 -2.50 18.90
CA VAL A 206 -1.20 -2.66 20.35
C VAL A 206 -0.10 -3.57 20.92
N ARG A 207 0.25 -4.66 20.23
CA ARG A 207 1.37 -5.54 20.63
C ARG A 207 2.69 -4.79 20.64
N LEU A 208 3.01 -4.04 19.58
CA LEU A 208 4.24 -3.24 19.49
C LEU A 208 4.30 -2.16 20.57
N ILE A 209 3.21 -1.42 20.81
CA ILE A 209 3.11 -0.41 21.89
C ILE A 209 3.41 -1.06 23.24
N ASN A 210 2.78 -2.19 23.53
CA ASN A 210 2.95 -2.88 24.80
C ASN A 210 4.34 -3.51 24.99
N GLN A 211 5.05 -3.82 23.91
CA GLN A 211 6.45 -4.28 23.98
C GLN A 211 7.42 -3.15 24.36
N GLN A 212 7.09 -1.89 24.04
CA GLN A 212 7.91 -0.73 24.42
C GLN A 212 7.67 -0.27 25.87
N LYS A 213 6.61 -0.75 26.52
CA LYS A 213 6.30 -0.39 27.91
C LYS A 213 7.25 -1.04 28.90
N LYS A 214 7.52 -0.34 30.01
CA LYS A 214 8.40 -0.88 31.06
C LYS A 214 7.67 -1.94 31.89
N PRO A 215 8.41 -2.90 32.49
CA PRO A 215 7.81 -3.83 33.44
C PRO A 215 7.09 -3.08 34.57
N GLY A 216 5.78 -3.28 34.69
CA GLY A 216 4.93 -2.63 35.70
C GLY A 216 4.01 -1.52 35.19
N ASP A 217 4.20 -1.04 33.95
CA ASP A 217 3.28 -0.10 33.32
C ASP A 217 1.95 -0.79 32.96
N GLU A 218 0.83 -0.06 33.06
CA GLU A 218 -0.47 -0.56 32.61
C GLU A 218 -0.46 -0.80 31.09
N LYS A 219 -0.98 -1.94 30.63
CA LYS A 219 -1.04 -2.25 29.21
C LYS A 219 -1.96 -1.26 28.49
N PHE A 220 -1.54 -0.82 27.31
CA PHE A 220 -2.39 -0.05 26.42
C PHE A 220 -3.55 -0.92 25.93
N ASP A 221 -4.76 -0.39 26.09
CA ASP A 221 -6.01 -0.98 25.63
C ASP A 221 -6.67 -0.03 24.63
N ILE A 222 -6.95 -0.54 23.43
CA ILE A 222 -7.53 0.23 22.33
C ILE A 222 -9.03 0.51 22.56
N ASP A 223 -9.71 -0.32 23.33
CA ASP A 223 -11.15 -0.19 23.58
C ASP A 223 -11.44 0.89 24.65
N ALA A 224 -10.43 1.26 25.43
CA ALA A 224 -10.51 2.32 26.44
C ALA A 224 -10.27 3.74 25.89
N VAL A 225 -9.97 3.88 24.60
CA VAL A 225 -9.62 5.17 23.97
C VAL A 225 -10.84 6.10 23.87
N PRO A 226 -10.73 7.40 24.22
CA PRO A 226 -11.84 8.34 24.15
C PRO A 226 -12.20 8.69 22.70
N MET A 227 -13.49 8.71 22.34
CA MET A 227 -13.98 9.09 21.00
C MET A 227 -14.07 10.61 20.77
N THR A 228 -13.32 11.42 21.52
CA THR A 228 -13.44 12.89 21.57
C THR A 228 -12.10 13.63 21.42
N ASP A 229 -11.02 12.90 21.13
CA ASP A 229 -9.69 13.48 20.96
C ASP A 229 -9.62 14.45 19.76
N GLY A 230 -9.36 15.73 20.07
CA GLY A 230 -9.25 16.81 19.09
C GLY A 230 -8.09 16.65 18.11
N ALA A 231 -6.98 16.02 18.50
CA ALA A 231 -5.83 15.84 17.63
C ALA A 231 -6.11 14.81 16.52
N VAL A 232 -6.94 13.80 16.80
CA VAL A 232 -7.43 12.84 15.79
C VAL A 232 -8.28 13.55 14.74
N PHE A 233 -9.22 14.38 15.19
CA PHE A 233 -10.07 15.17 14.30
C PHE A 233 -9.27 16.18 13.47
N GLU A 234 -8.25 16.82 14.06
CA GLU A 234 -7.35 17.73 13.35
C GLU A 234 -6.56 17.00 12.25
N MET A 235 -6.01 15.82 12.55
CA MET A 235 -5.30 15.00 11.57
C MET A 235 -6.21 14.60 10.39
N ILE A 236 -7.43 14.15 10.69
CA ILE A 236 -8.44 13.79 9.67
C ILE A 236 -8.83 15.03 8.84
N SER A 237 -9.03 16.17 9.50
CA SER A 237 -9.38 17.45 8.86
C SER A 237 -8.27 18.00 7.95
N LYS A 238 -7.00 17.67 8.21
CA LYS A 238 -5.88 18.00 7.31
C LYS A 238 -5.80 17.04 6.11
N GLY A 239 -6.54 15.93 6.13
CA GLY A 239 -6.47 14.88 5.11
C GLY A 239 -5.24 13.97 5.25
N ASN A 240 -4.57 13.99 6.41
CA ASN A 240 -3.36 13.18 6.67
C ASN A 240 -3.71 11.71 7.01
N THR A 241 -4.60 11.11 6.24
CA THR A 241 -5.26 9.83 6.56
C THR A 241 -4.64 8.61 5.87
N THR A 242 -3.41 8.71 5.34
CA THR A 242 -2.69 7.53 4.83
C THR A 242 -2.61 6.45 5.91
N GLY A 243 -3.01 5.21 5.59
CA GLY A 243 -3.06 4.11 6.55
C GLY A 243 -4.24 4.11 7.52
N VAL A 244 -5.08 5.16 7.52
CA VAL A 244 -6.30 5.24 8.35
C VAL A 244 -7.44 4.56 7.60
N PHE A 245 -8.11 3.63 8.28
CA PHE A 245 -9.10 2.75 7.65
C PHE A 245 -10.23 3.53 6.94
N GLN A 246 -10.56 3.11 5.71
CA GLN A 246 -11.53 3.72 4.78
C GLN A 246 -11.23 5.13 4.25
N LEU A 247 -10.32 5.88 4.87
CA LEU A 247 -10.11 7.31 4.57
C LEU A 247 -8.91 7.59 3.65
N GLU A 248 -8.27 6.57 3.07
CA GLU A 248 -7.00 6.71 2.35
C GLU A 248 -7.08 7.26 0.92
N SER A 249 -8.26 7.25 0.31
CA SER A 249 -8.39 7.64 -1.11
C SER A 249 -8.27 9.17 -1.25
N SER A 250 -7.58 9.63 -2.30
CA SER A 250 -7.32 11.07 -2.50
C SER A 250 -8.58 11.92 -2.60
N GLY A 251 -9.64 11.41 -3.24
CA GLY A 251 -10.93 12.10 -3.28
C GLY A 251 -11.60 12.19 -1.91
N PHE A 252 -11.43 11.18 -1.06
CA PHE A 252 -11.98 11.19 0.30
C PHE A 252 -11.16 12.15 1.18
N GLN A 253 -9.83 12.13 1.07
CA GLN A 253 -8.97 13.13 1.74
C GLN A 253 -9.38 14.57 1.40
N SER A 254 -9.66 14.85 0.11
CA SER A 254 -10.16 16.16 -0.30
C SER A 254 -11.54 16.48 0.30
N LEU A 255 -12.44 15.50 0.39
CA LEU A 255 -13.72 15.67 1.07
C LEU A 255 -13.51 16.01 2.55
N LEU A 256 -12.66 15.28 3.27
CA LEU A 256 -12.39 15.49 4.69
C LEU A 256 -11.78 16.88 4.95
N GLN A 257 -10.91 17.36 4.06
CA GLN A 257 -10.35 18.71 4.12
C GLN A 257 -11.40 19.83 3.97
N LYS A 258 -12.47 19.58 3.21
CA LYS A 258 -13.61 20.49 3.09
C LYS A 258 -14.57 20.37 4.27
N LEU A 259 -14.86 19.14 4.67
CA LEU A 259 -15.79 18.82 5.75
C LEU A 259 -15.25 19.29 7.12
N LYS A 260 -13.94 19.14 7.35
CA LYS A 260 -13.25 19.36 8.62
C LYS A 260 -14.00 18.71 9.79
N PRO A 261 -14.01 17.35 9.87
CA PRO A 261 -14.66 16.64 10.97
C PRO A 261 -14.10 17.09 12.33
N ASP A 262 -14.98 17.40 13.28
CA ASP A 262 -14.64 17.80 14.65
C ASP A 262 -15.40 16.97 15.70
N THR A 263 -16.23 16.02 15.26
CA THR A 263 -16.98 15.08 16.08
C THR A 263 -16.91 13.67 15.50
N PHE A 264 -17.22 12.66 16.33
CA PHE A 264 -17.30 11.26 15.86
C PHE A 264 -18.40 11.09 14.82
N GLU A 265 -19.55 11.74 15.03
CA GLU A 265 -20.72 11.71 14.16
C GLU A 265 -20.40 12.23 12.74
N ASP A 266 -19.50 13.21 12.60
CA ASP A 266 -19.03 13.64 11.28
C ASP A 266 -18.29 12.54 10.52
N ILE A 267 -17.51 11.69 11.21
CA ILE A 267 -16.84 10.54 10.59
C ILE A 267 -17.88 9.54 10.12
N VAL A 268 -18.88 9.25 10.96
CA VAL A 268 -20.02 8.39 10.63
C VAL A 268 -20.77 8.89 9.39
N ALA A 269 -20.96 10.21 9.28
CA ALA A 269 -21.59 10.85 8.12
C ALA A 269 -20.70 10.82 6.88
N ALA A 270 -19.40 11.12 7.02
CA ALA A 270 -18.46 11.16 5.91
C ALA A 270 -18.37 9.80 5.20
N VAL A 271 -18.30 8.70 5.97
CA VAL A 271 -18.30 7.32 5.45
C VAL A 271 -19.59 6.99 4.70
N ALA A 272 -20.73 7.46 5.19
CA ALA A 272 -22.03 7.27 4.52
C ALA A 272 -22.15 8.09 3.22
N LEU A 273 -21.59 9.30 3.21
CA LEU A 273 -21.74 10.29 2.14
C LEU A 273 -20.75 10.11 0.99
N TYR A 274 -19.55 9.58 1.22
CA TYR A 274 -18.52 9.45 0.17
C TYR A 274 -18.81 8.28 -0.80
N ARG A 275 -19.86 8.42 -1.62
CA ARG A 275 -20.31 7.41 -2.59
C ARG A 275 -20.81 8.08 -3.89
N PRO A 276 -20.74 7.41 -5.06
CA PRO A 276 -21.07 8.03 -6.35
C PRO A 276 -22.46 8.67 -6.45
N GLY A 277 -23.45 8.14 -5.73
CA GLY A 277 -24.80 8.74 -5.68
C GLY A 277 -24.81 10.09 -4.97
N PRO A 278 -24.60 10.13 -3.64
CA PRO A 278 -24.51 11.37 -2.86
C PRO A 278 -23.57 12.45 -3.44
N LEU A 279 -22.40 12.07 -3.98
CA LEU A 279 -21.43 13.01 -4.53
C LEU A 279 -21.95 13.71 -5.80
N GLY A 280 -22.86 13.08 -6.55
CA GLY A 280 -23.40 13.63 -7.80
C GLY A 280 -24.63 14.53 -7.63
N THR A 281 -25.25 14.55 -6.45
CA THR A 281 -26.52 15.26 -6.20
C THR A 281 -26.35 16.62 -5.53
N GLY A 282 -25.12 17.03 -5.20
CA GLY A 282 -24.85 18.26 -4.42
C GLY A 282 -25.13 18.13 -2.92
N MET A 283 -25.67 16.98 -2.47
CA MET A 283 -26.01 16.74 -1.06
C MET A 283 -24.81 16.88 -0.11
N VAL A 284 -23.62 16.49 -0.57
CA VAL A 284 -22.39 16.58 0.21
C VAL A 284 -21.94 18.03 0.39
N ASP A 285 -22.07 18.86 -0.65
CA ASP A 285 -21.72 20.28 -0.58
C ASP A 285 -22.68 21.04 0.36
N ASP A 286 -24.00 20.78 0.24
CA ASP A 286 -25.01 21.29 1.16
C ASP A 286 -24.72 20.92 2.62
N PHE A 287 -24.34 19.66 2.87
CA PHE A 287 -23.99 19.19 4.22
C PHE A 287 -22.81 19.98 4.79
N ILE A 288 -21.76 20.18 3.98
CA ILE A 288 -20.55 20.90 4.37
C ILE A 288 -20.86 22.38 4.60
N ASP A 289 -21.60 23.02 3.70
CA ASP A 289 -21.92 24.46 3.80
C ASP A 289 -22.82 24.76 5.00
N ARG A 290 -23.76 23.88 5.31
CA ARG A 290 -24.58 23.99 6.51
C ARG A 290 -23.77 23.76 7.78
N LYS A 291 -22.87 22.77 7.81
CA LYS A 291 -21.96 22.56 8.93
C LYS A 291 -21.15 23.81 9.25
N HIS A 292 -20.58 24.45 8.22
CA HIS A 292 -19.75 25.65 8.38
C HIS A 292 -20.54 26.96 8.53
N GLY A 293 -21.88 26.90 8.58
CA GLY A 293 -22.73 28.08 8.68
C GLY A 293 -22.72 28.99 7.45
N ARG A 294 -22.23 28.51 6.29
CA ARG A 294 -22.28 29.22 5.00
C ARG A 294 -23.68 29.18 4.38
N GLN A 295 -24.45 28.16 4.73
CA GLN A 295 -25.86 28.00 4.38
C GLN A 295 -26.69 27.79 5.65
N ALA A 296 -27.88 28.40 5.70
CA ALA A 296 -28.79 28.20 6.83
C ALA A 296 -29.31 26.75 6.85
N VAL A 297 -29.29 26.13 8.03
CA VAL A 297 -29.93 24.82 8.23
C VAL A 297 -31.44 24.99 8.13
N SER A 298 -32.06 24.28 7.20
CA SER A 298 -33.51 24.26 7.02
C SER A 298 -34.04 22.86 7.32
N TYR A 299 -35.11 22.81 8.10
CA TYR A 299 -35.84 21.57 8.40
C TYR A 299 -37.16 21.59 7.65
N PRO A 300 -37.58 20.50 6.98
CA PRO A 300 -38.85 20.45 6.28
C PRO A 300 -40.05 20.70 7.20
N HIS A 301 -39.92 20.34 8.48
CA HIS A 301 -40.93 20.59 9.51
C HIS A 301 -40.24 20.74 10.89
N PRO A 302 -40.75 21.57 11.81
CA PRO A 302 -40.15 21.76 13.14
C PRO A 302 -39.94 20.46 13.93
N TRP A 303 -40.82 19.47 13.76
CA TRP A 303 -40.70 18.18 14.45
C TRP A 303 -39.53 17.32 13.99
N LEU A 304 -38.95 17.66 12.83
CA LEU A 304 -37.82 16.93 12.25
C LEU A 304 -36.47 17.48 12.70
N GLU A 305 -36.45 18.59 13.45
CA GLU A 305 -35.23 19.19 13.96
C GLU A 305 -34.40 18.17 14.75
N GLU A 306 -34.95 17.56 15.78
CA GLU A 306 -34.24 16.58 16.62
C GLU A 306 -33.77 15.33 15.84
N VAL A 307 -34.47 14.94 14.78
CA VAL A 307 -34.09 13.77 13.96
C VAL A 307 -32.94 14.09 12.99
N LEU A 308 -32.89 15.32 12.49
CA LEU A 308 -31.97 15.75 11.43
C LEU A 308 -30.88 16.71 11.93
N LYS A 309 -30.87 17.04 13.23
CA LYS A 309 -29.92 17.95 13.87
C LYS A 309 -28.48 17.53 13.65
N GLU A 310 -28.19 16.24 13.89
CA GLU A 310 -26.86 15.64 13.71
C GLU A 310 -26.35 15.72 12.27
N THR A 311 -27.25 15.80 11.28
CA THR A 311 -26.91 15.84 9.86
C THR A 311 -27.27 17.17 9.21
N TYR A 312 -27.38 18.23 10.00
CA TYR A 312 -27.62 19.60 9.53
C TYR A 312 -28.84 19.72 8.59
N GLY A 313 -29.93 19.02 8.91
CA GLY A 313 -31.18 19.05 8.13
C GLY A 313 -31.19 18.14 6.88
N THR A 314 -30.11 17.40 6.62
CA THR A 314 -29.99 16.50 5.47
C THR A 314 -30.35 15.05 5.84
N ILE A 315 -31.15 14.36 5.04
CA ILE A 315 -31.51 12.96 5.28
C ILE A 315 -30.38 12.06 4.74
N VAL A 316 -29.56 11.52 5.64
CA VAL A 316 -28.39 10.69 5.28
C VAL A 316 -28.63 9.21 5.60
N TYR A 317 -29.32 8.94 6.70
CA TYR A 317 -29.43 7.58 7.25
C TYR A 317 -30.80 6.94 7.04
N GLN A 318 -30.81 5.61 6.90
CA GLN A 318 -32.02 4.80 6.90
C GLN A 318 -32.79 4.92 8.22
N GLU A 319 -32.06 4.98 9.33
CA GLU A 319 -32.63 5.18 10.67
C GLU A 319 -33.32 6.54 10.82
N GLN A 320 -32.86 7.58 10.09
CA GLN A 320 -33.57 8.87 10.04
C GLN A 320 -34.89 8.76 9.29
N VAL A 321 -34.94 8.05 8.16
CA VAL A 321 -36.19 7.77 7.43
C VAL A 321 -37.19 7.07 8.35
N MET A 322 -36.73 6.11 9.15
CA MET A 322 -37.58 5.40 10.11
C MET A 322 -38.13 6.34 11.21
N LYS A 323 -37.25 7.17 11.81
CA LYS A 323 -37.66 8.16 12.83
C LYS A 323 -38.61 9.22 12.27
N ILE A 324 -38.40 9.68 11.04
CA ILE A 324 -39.31 10.63 10.37
C ILE A 324 -40.72 10.02 10.26
N ALA A 325 -40.83 8.77 9.83
CA ALA A 325 -42.12 8.07 9.73
C ALA A 325 -42.82 7.92 11.10
N GLN A 326 -42.05 7.60 12.15
CA GLN A 326 -42.57 7.52 13.51
C GLN A 326 -43.09 8.88 14.02
N VAL A 327 -42.25 9.92 13.90
CA VAL A 327 -42.54 11.27 14.42
C VAL A 327 -43.69 11.91 13.65
N MET A 328 -43.65 11.89 12.32
CA MET A 328 -44.63 12.57 11.47
C MET A 328 -45.93 11.79 11.31
N ALA A 329 -45.86 10.49 11.04
CA ALA A 329 -47.03 9.69 10.67
C ALA A 329 -47.48 8.70 11.76
N GLY A 330 -46.74 8.60 12.88
CA GLY A 330 -47.13 7.72 13.99
C GLY A 330 -46.89 6.24 13.72
N TYR A 331 -45.99 5.91 12.78
CA TYR A 331 -45.58 4.53 12.53
C TYR A 331 -44.97 3.88 13.78
N SER A 332 -45.19 2.58 13.95
CA SER A 332 -44.29 1.76 14.76
C SER A 332 -42.90 1.72 14.11
N LEU A 333 -41.84 1.51 14.88
CA LEU A 333 -40.50 1.38 14.33
C LEU A 333 -40.37 0.14 13.41
N GLY A 334 -41.14 -0.93 13.68
CA GLY A 334 -41.26 -2.10 12.81
C GLY A 334 -41.89 -1.77 11.46
N GLY A 335 -43.02 -1.05 11.46
CA GLY A 335 -43.68 -0.55 10.25
C GLY A 335 -42.79 0.43 9.48
N ALA A 336 -41.98 1.22 10.18
CA ALA A 336 -41.06 2.17 9.56
C ALA A 336 -39.90 1.47 8.81
N ASP A 337 -39.42 0.30 9.28
CA ASP A 337 -38.48 -0.52 8.49
C ASP A 337 -39.13 -1.09 7.21
N ILE A 338 -40.43 -1.43 7.27
CA ILE A 338 -41.19 -1.88 6.09
C ILE A 338 -41.24 -0.76 5.05
N LEU A 339 -41.57 0.48 5.47
CA LEU A 339 -41.55 1.66 4.61
C LEU A 339 -40.16 1.86 3.95
N ARG A 340 -39.10 1.84 4.75
CA ARG A 340 -37.72 2.00 4.27
C ARG A 340 -37.34 0.90 3.25
N ARG A 341 -37.78 -0.34 3.46
CA ARG A 341 -37.59 -1.44 2.50
C ARG A 341 -38.33 -1.19 1.19
N ALA A 342 -39.57 -0.70 1.25
CA ALA A 342 -40.36 -0.36 0.07
C ALA A 342 -39.67 0.73 -0.77
N MET A 343 -39.19 1.79 -0.09
CA MET A 343 -38.43 2.87 -0.73
C MET A 343 -37.14 2.36 -1.41
N GLY A 344 -36.37 1.50 -0.73
CA GLY A 344 -35.15 0.95 -1.29
C GLY A 344 -35.36 0.05 -2.52
N LYS A 345 -36.47 -0.71 -2.55
CA LYS A 345 -36.81 -1.59 -3.70
C LYS A 345 -37.53 -0.89 -4.84
N LYS A 346 -37.94 0.37 -4.67
CA LYS A 346 -38.66 1.19 -5.67
C LYS A 346 -39.89 0.47 -6.28
N LYS A 347 -40.61 -0.33 -5.47
CA LYS A 347 -41.84 -0.97 -5.93
C LYS A 347 -42.99 0.04 -5.91
N ALA A 348 -43.41 0.50 -7.09
CA ALA A 348 -44.42 1.56 -7.24
C ALA A 348 -45.69 1.28 -6.44
N SER A 349 -46.28 0.08 -6.58
CA SER A 349 -47.53 -0.26 -5.88
C SER A 349 -47.44 -0.19 -4.36
N VAL A 350 -46.32 -0.65 -3.78
CA VAL A 350 -46.10 -0.63 -2.32
C VAL A 350 -45.80 0.79 -1.84
N MET A 351 -45.12 1.59 -2.66
CA MET A 351 -44.83 2.99 -2.35
C MET A 351 -46.10 3.84 -2.28
N ASP A 352 -47.05 3.62 -3.18
CA ASP A 352 -48.33 4.34 -3.19
C ASP A 352 -49.18 4.00 -1.96
N GLU A 353 -49.26 2.72 -1.59
CA GLU A 353 -49.93 2.28 -0.34
C GLU A 353 -49.32 2.95 0.89
N GLN A 354 -47.99 2.95 0.97
CA GLN A 354 -47.27 3.57 2.08
C GLN A 354 -47.40 5.09 2.12
N ARG A 355 -47.53 5.76 0.96
CA ARG A 355 -47.79 7.20 0.89
C ARG A 355 -49.12 7.54 1.55
N VAL A 356 -50.18 6.80 1.24
CA VAL A 356 -51.50 7.02 1.84
C VAL A 356 -51.44 6.90 3.35
N ILE A 357 -50.82 5.84 3.86
CA ILE A 357 -50.67 5.61 5.32
C ILE A 357 -49.87 6.76 5.97
N PHE A 358 -48.80 7.22 5.33
CA PHE A 358 -47.98 8.31 5.85
C PHE A 358 -48.76 9.62 5.92
N VAL A 359 -49.46 9.99 4.85
CA VAL A 359 -50.25 11.23 4.80
C VAL A 359 -51.38 11.16 5.82
N GLU A 360 -52.19 10.11 5.85
CA GLU A 360 -53.26 9.96 6.84
C GLU A 360 -52.76 10.03 8.29
N GLY A 361 -51.58 9.44 8.56
CA GLY A 361 -50.93 9.50 9.85
C GLY A 361 -50.49 10.92 10.22
N ALA A 362 -49.95 11.65 9.25
CA ALA A 362 -49.50 13.04 9.41
C ALA A 362 -50.69 14.01 9.59
N SER A 363 -51.76 13.84 8.82
CA SER A 363 -52.99 14.64 8.95
C SER A 363 -53.65 14.44 10.31
N LYS A 364 -53.64 13.21 10.86
CA LYS A 364 -54.12 12.93 12.24
C LYS A 364 -53.33 13.68 13.32
N LYS A 365 -52.08 14.04 13.02
CA LYS A 365 -51.21 14.83 13.89
C LYS A 365 -51.25 16.33 13.59
N GLY A 366 -52.06 16.77 12.62
CA GLY A 366 -52.25 18.17 12.28
C GLY A 366 -51.23 18.75 11.30
N VAL A 367 -50.54 17.90 10.54
CA VAL A 367 -49.67 18.32 9.43
C VAL A 367 -50.50 18.39 8.15
N ASP A 368 -50.33 19.45 7.38
CA ASP A 368 -51.04 19.63 6.10
C ASP A 368 -50.68 18.54 5.08
N ASP A 369 -51.65 18.15 4.25
CA ASP A 369 -51.49 17.08 3.26
C ASP A 369 -50.46 17.43 2.19
N GLU A 370 -50.37 18.70 1.77
CA GLU A 370 -49.37 19.16 0.78
C GLU A 370 -47.97 19.02 1.36
N LYS A 371 -47.78 19.46 2.62
CA LYS A 371 -46.50 19.35 3.32
C LYS A 371 -46.11 17.89 3.59
N SER A 372 -47.09 17.05 3.93
CA SER A 372 -46.88 15.62 4.18
C SER A 372 -46.41 14.91 2.91
N ASN A 373 -46.99 15.24 1.75
CA ASN A 373 -46.56 14.71 0.46
C ASN A 373 -45.14 15.17 0.09
N GLU A 374 -44.83 16.47 0.26
CA GLU A 374 -43.50 17.01 0.01
C GLU A 374 -42.42 16.27 0.83
N ILE A 375 -42.68 16.03 2.11
CA ILE A 375 -41.75 15.30 3.01
C ILE A 375 -41.62 13.84 2.59
N PHE A 376 -42.72 13.19 2.18
CA PHE A 376 -42.66 11.81 1.69
C PHE A 376 -41.83 11.68 0.40
N ASP A 377 -41.99 12.63 -0.53
CA ASP A 377 -41.20 12.72 -1.76
C ASP A 377 -39.71 12.92 -1.46
N LEU A 378 -39.40 13.79 -0.49
CA LEU A 378 -38.04 14.01 0.00
C LEU A 378 -37.45 12.73 0.59
N MET A 379 -38.20 12.02 1.44
CA MET A 379 -37.79 10.72 2.00
C MET A 379 -37.54 9.69 0.91
N ALA A 380 -38.44 9.56 -0.07
CA ALA A 380 -38.30 8.60 -1.16
C ALA A 380 -37.07 8.90 -2.04
N TYR A 381 -36.80 10.17 -2.31
CA TYR A 381 -35.61 10.63 -3.02
C TYR A 381 -34.32 10.23 -2.28
N PHE A 382 -34.21 10.57 -0.98
CA PHE A 382 -33.01 10.27 -0.20
C PHE A 382 -32.89 8.81 0.20
N ALA A 383 -33.98 8.07 0.38
CA ALA A 383 -33.94 6.65 0.71
C ALA A 383 -33.27 5.80 -0.39
N GLY A 384 -33.21 6.28 -1.64
CA GLY A 384 -32.42 5.67 -2.69
C GLY A 384 -30.90 5.72 -2.43
N TYR A 385 -30.44 6.66 -1.60
CA TYR A 385 -29.04 6.86 -1.23
C TYR A 385 -28.78 6.65 0.27
N GLY A 386 -29.83 6.48 1.08
CA GLY A 386 -29.76 6.38 2.52
C GLY A 386 -28.90 5.21 3.00
N PHE A 387 -27.98 5.49 3.91
CA PHE A 387 -27.02 4.51 4.42
C PHE A 387 -27.46 3.94 5.78
N ASN A 388 -27.02 2.73 6.12
CA ASN A 388 -27.30 2.16 7.44
C ASN A 388 -26.36 2.79 8.48
N LYS A 389 -26.91 3.57 9.41
CA LYS A 389 -26.14 4.28 10.43
C LYS A 389 -25.39 3.31 11.33
N SER A 390 -26.02 2.21 11.73
CA SER A 390 -25.42 1.22 12.63
C SER A 390 -24.13 0.63 12.05
N HIS A 391 -24.12 0.26 10.78
CA HIS A 391 -22.94 -0.22 10.06
C HIS A 391 -21.89 0.88 9.87
N SER A 392 -22.32 2.10 9.49
CA SER A 392 -21.42 3.26 9.36
C SER A 392 -20.69 3.58 10.67
N ALA A 393 -21.42 3.55 11.79
CA ALA A 393 -20.88 3.85 13.10
C ALA A 393 -19.86 2.81 13.56
N ALA A 394 -20.17 1.52 13.38
CA ALA A 394 -19.25 0.43 13.71
C ALA A 394 -17.91 0.55 12.96
N TYR A 395 -17.96 0.89 11.67
CA TYR A 395 -16.74 1.06 10.87
C TYR A 395 -16.03 2.38 11.17
N ALA A 396 -16.78 3.44 11.47
CA ALA A 396 -16.22 4.71 11.92
C ALA A 396 -15.44 4.57 13.24
N LEU A 397 -15.82 3.65 14.13
CA LEU A 397 -15.04 3.33 15.34
C LEU A 397 -13.64 2.82 14.97
N ILE A 398 -13.55 1.87 14.05
CA ILE A 398 -12.25 1.32 13.58
C ILE A 398 -11.43 2.42 12.89
N THR A 399 -12.08 3.26 12.08
CA THR A 399 -11.45 4.46 11.48
C THR A 399 -10.91 5.40 12.55
N TYR A 400 -11.66 5.64 13.63
CA TYR A 400 -11.23 6.48 14.73
C TYR A 400 -10.05 5.85 15.50
N GLN A 401 -10.13 4.57 15.84
CA GLN A 401 -9.06 3.83 16.52
C GLN A 401 -7.75 3.84 15.73
N THR A 402 -7.81 3.60 14.41
CA THR A 402 -6.63 3.70 13.54
C THR A 402 -6.09 5.13 13.46
N GLY A 403 -6.97 6.14 13.42
CA GLY A 403 -6.57 7.55 13.52
C GLY A 403 -5.89 7.89 14.84
N TYR A 404 -6.41 7.38 15.96
CA TYR A 404 -5.84 7.57 17.30
C TYR A 404 -4.45 6.95 17.40
N LEU A 405 -4.28 5.71 16.94
CA LEU A 405 -2.99 5.04 16.87
C LEU A 405 -1.99 5.84 16.02
N LYS A 406 -2.43 6.37 14.86
CA LYS A 406 -1.57 7.20 14.00
C LYS A 406 -1.12 8.49 14.68
N VAL A 407 -1.95 9.11 15.52
CA VAL A 407 -1.62 10.38 16.18
C VAL A 407 -0.72 10.17 17.41
N HIS A 408 -1.04 9.19 18.25
CA HIS A 408 -0.40 9.02 19.55
C HIS A 408 0.72 7.98 19.58
N TYR A 409 0.67 6.99 18.68
CA TYR A 409 1.67 5.93 18.56
C TYR A 409 2.10 5.75 17.09
N PRO A 410 2.60 6.83 16.46
CA PRO A 410 2.84 6.85 15.01
C PRO A 410 3.91 5.84 14.57
N VAL A 411 4.94 5.58 15.39
CA VAL A 411 6.03 4.67 15.05
C VAL A 411 5.52 3.22 15.01
N GLU A 412 4.83 2.80 16.06
CA GLU A 412 4.26 1.46 16.21
C GLU A 412 3.14 1.21 15.20
N PHE A 413 2.29 2.21 14.96
CA PHE A 413 1.22 2.11 13.98
C PHE A 413 1.76 1.96 12.55
N MET A 414 2.77 2.76 12.18
CA MET A 414 3.40 2.64 10.86
C MET A 414 4.14 1.31 10.69
N ALA A 415 4.83 0.81 11.72
CA ALA A 415 5.43 -0.52 11.71
C ALA A 415 4.37 -1.64 11.56
N ALA A 416 3.22 -1.50 12.22
CA ALA A 416 2.11 -2.45 12.11
C ALA A 416 1.49 -2.48 10.70
N LEU A 417 1.32 -1.30 10.07
CA LEU A 417 0.87 -1.19 8.67
C LEU A 417 1.84 -1.88 7.71
N MET A 418 3.14 -1.60 7.84
CA MET A 418 4.19 -2.22 7.02
C MET A 418 4.22 -3.74 7.20
N THR A 419 4.07 -4.22 8.44
CA THR A 419 4.00 -5.65 8.77
C THR A 419 2.81 -6.32 8.09
N CYS A 420 1.61 -5.75 8.23
CA CYS A 420 0.40 -6.35 7.67
C CYS A 420 0.38 -6.32 6.14
N ASP A 421 1.05 -5.38 5.48
CA ASP A 421 1.20 -5.29 4.02
C ASP A 421 2.58 -5.77 3.52
N ARG A 422 3.36 -6.52 4.31
CA ARG A 422 4.76 -6.92 3.98
C ARG A 422 4.93 -7.58 2.60
N GLU A 423 3.92 -8.34 2.17
CA GLU A 423 3.91 -9.01 0.86
C GLU A 423 3.62 -8.07 -0.33
N ASN A 424 3.05 -6.89 -0.06
CA ASN A 424 2.75 -5.87 -1.05
C ASN A 424 3.80 -4.75 -1.00
N THR A 425 4.85 -4.93 -1.80
CA THR A 425 5.99 -3.99 -1.83
C THR A 425 5.57 -2.55 -2.11
N ASP A 426 4.65 -2.31 -3.05
CA ASP A 426 4.25 -0.95 -3.42
C ASP A 426 3.60 -0.21 -2.25
N LYS A 427 2.79 -0.91 -1.45
CA LYS A 427 2.21 -0.35 -0.22
C LYS A 427 3.25 -0.13 0.88
N VAL A 428 4.17 -1.07 1.09
CA VAL A 428 5.26 -0.92 2.06
C VAL A 428 6.08 0.32 1.74
N VAL A 429 6.45 0.51 0.47
CA VAL A 429 7.18 1.71 0.02
C VAL A 429 6.41 2.99 0.29
N ARG A 430 5.10 3.01 -0.01
CA ARG A 430 4.23 4.16 0.32
C ARG A 430 4.21 4.46 1.82
N PHE A 431 4.14 3.45 2.68
CA PHE A 431 4.19 3.64 4.13
C PHE A 431 5.56 4.09 4.62
N ILE A 432 6.65 3.66 3.99
CA ILE A 432 8.00 4.12 4.32
C ILE A 432 8.16 5.60 3.98
N GLN A 433 7.65 6.03 2.82
CA GLN A 433 7.64 7.44 2.43
C GLN A 433 6.79 8.29 3.39
N GLU A 434 5.61 7.81 3.78
CA GLU A 434 4.76 8.46 4.79
C GLU A 434 5.49 8.57 6.13
N ALA A 435 6.12 7.49 6.61
CA ALA A 435 6.87 7.47 7.86
C ALA A 435 8.01 8.50 7.83
N LYS A 436 8.78 8.56 6.73
CA LYS A 436 9.82 9.58 6.52
C LYS A 436 9.23 11.00 6.53
N GLY A 437 8.08 11.22 5.87
CA GLY A 437 7.36 12.50 5.87
C GLY A 437 6.86 12.92 7.25
N MET A 438 6.56 11.95 8.13
CA MET A 438 6.22 12.16 9.54
C MET A 438 7.46 12.36 10.44
N GLY A 439 8.68 12.28 9.89
CA GLY A 439 9.93 12.38 10.65
C GLY A 439 10.36 11.08 11.34
N ILE A 440 9.75 9.94 11.00
CA ILE A 440 10.10 8.63 11.55
C ILE A 440 11.24 8.02 10.73
N GLN A 441 12.32 7.62 11.40
CA GLN A 441 13.43 6.93 10.76
C GLN A 441 13.08 5.45 10.54
N VAL A 442 13.26 4.98 9.30
CA VAL A 442 13.19 3.56 8.95
C VAL A 442 14.62 3.07 8.72
N LEU A 443 15.09 2.17 9.59
CA LEU A 443 16.41 1.55 9.53
C LEU A 443 16.42 0.40 8.51
N PRO A 444 17.57 0.13 7.86
CA PRO A 444 17.72 -0.98 6.93
C PRO A 444 17.48 -2.34 7.61
N PRO A 445 17.23 -3.42 6.83
CA PRO A 445 17.25 -4.77 7.37
C PRO A 445 18.65 -5.08 7.92
N ASP A 446 18.71 -5.92 8.94
CA ASP A 446 19.96 -6.35 9.58
C ASP A 446 19.80 -7.79 10.08
N ILE A 447 20.76 -8.67 9.82
CA ILE A 447 20.65 -10.09 10.23
C ILE A 447 20.66 -10.30 11.75
N ASN A 448 21.29 -9.40 12.50
CA ASN A 448 21.44 -9.48 13.95
C ASN A 448 20.28 -8.78 14.68
N GLU A 449 19.72 -7.72 14.11
CA GLU A 449 18.63 -6.97 14.75
C GLU A 449 17.22 -7.20 14.17
N SER A 450 17.09 -7.48 12.88
CA SER A 450 15.76 -7.60 12.25
C SER A 450 15.09 -8.93 12.56
N ASP A 451 13.77 -8.87 12.77
CA ASP A 451 12.92 -10.05 12.86
C ASP A 451 12.18 -10.30 11.53
N LEU A 452 11.25 -11.25 11.55
CA LEU A 452 10.37 -11.57 10.43
C LEU A 452 9.55 -10.35 9.99
N ASP A 453 8.95 -9.66 10.95
CA ASP A 453 8.09 -8.49 10.76
C ASP A 453 8.84 -7.19 11.08
N PHE A 454 8.25 -6.04 10.77
CA PHE A 454 8.82 -4.74 11.14
C PHE A 454 8.73 -4.56 12.65
N THR A 455 9.83 -4.13 13.27
CA THR A 455 9.92 -3.93 14.72
C THR A 455 10.21 -2.47 15.06
N VAL A 456 10.00 -2.10 16.33
CA VAL A 456 10.28 -0.76 16.85
C VAL A 456 11.47 -0.82 17.78
N VAL A 457 12.49 -0.02 17.49
CA VAL A 457 13.75 0.08 18.26
C VAL A 457 14.05 1.56 18.44
N ASP A 458 14.11 2.03 19.69
CA ASP A 458 14.45 3.43 20.04
C ASP A 458 13.67 4.50 19.26
N ALA A 459 12.35 4.34 19.16
CA ALA A 459 11.45 5.20 18.37
C ALA A 459 11.74 5.24 16.85
N LYS A 460 12.43 4.22 16.34
CA LYS A 460 12.69 3.98 14.92
C LYS A 460 12.05 2.67 14.49
N ILE A 461 11.81 2.53 13.20
CA ILE A 461 11.28 1.29 12.61
C ILE A 461 12.44 0.51 12.03
N ARG A 462 12.65 -0.74 12.48
CA ARG A 462 13.61 -1.66 11.86
C ARG A 462 12.91 -2.48 10.79
N PHE A 463 13.53 -2.58 9.62
CA PHE A 463 12.96 -3.31 8.48
C PHE A 463 12.84 -4.80 8.78
N GLY A 464 11.68 -5.40 8.51
CA GLY A 464 11.47 -6.85 8.69
C GLY A 464 12.07 -7.66 7.54
N LEU A 465 12.75 -8.76 7.87
CA LEU A 465 13.36 -9.66 6.88
C LEU A 465 12.31 -10.27 5.92
N GLY A 466 11.06 -10.41 6.38
CA GLY A 466 9.94 -10.93 5.59
C GLY A 466 9.50 -10.04 4.44
N ALA A 467 9.89 -8.76 4.43
CA ALA A 467 9.59 -7.83 3.35
C ALA A 467 10.66 -7.82 2.23
N ILE A 468 11.74 -8.59 2.37
CA ILE A 468 12.78 -8.71 1.34
C ILE A 468 12.30 -9.66 0.23
N LYS A 469 12.25 -9.18 -1.01
CA LYS A 469 11.84 -9.99 -2.17
C LYS A 469 12.78 -11.17 -2.38
N GLY A 470 12.20 -12.37 -2.43
CA GLY A 470 12.94 -13.62 -2.66
C GLY A 470 13.42 -14.32 -1.38
N VAL A 471 13.13 -13.76 -0.20
CA VAL A 471 13.38 -14.39 1.10
C VAL A 471 12.07 -14.98 1.63
N GLY A 472 12.04 -16.30 1.87
CA GLY A 472 10.86 -16.98 2.39
C GLY A 472 10.83 -17.04 3.91
N GLU A 473 9.63 -17.12 4.49
CA GLU A 473 9.40 -17.19 5.95
C GLU A 473 10.19 -18.33 6.62
N SER A 474 10.20 -19.53 6.02
CA SER A 474 10.96 -20.68 6.54
C SER A 474 12.48 -20.44 6.59
N ALA A 475 13.02 -19.62 5.68
CA ALA A 475 14.44 -19.24 5.71
C ALA A 475 14.70 -18.26 6.86
N ILE A 476 13.78 -17.31 7.09
CA ILE A 476 13.89 -16.32 8.16
C ILE A 476 13.77 -16.97 9.53
N GLU A 477 12.83 -17.90 9.72
CA GLU A 477 12.73 -18.69 10.96
C GLU A 477 14.03 -19.42 11.26
N SER A 478 14.70 -19.99 10.26
CA SER A 478 16.01 -20.64 10.40
C SER A 478 17.06 -19.65 10.92
N ILE A 479 17.07 -18.44 10.37
CA ILE A 479 18.01 -17.36 10.73
C ILE A 479 17.76 -16.89 12.17
N ILE A 480 16.51 -16.63 12.54
CA ILE A 480 16.16 -16.13 13.88
C ILE A 480 16.45 -17.21 14.94
N ASN A 481 16.14 -18.47 14.66
CA ASN A 481 16.41 -19.58 15.57
C ASN A 481 17.92 -19.79 15.81
N ALA A 482 18.73 -19.73 14.75
CA ALA A 482 20.18 -19.86 14.87
C ALA A 482 20.81 -18.67 15.63
N ARG A 483 20.27 -17.45 15.45
CA ARG A 483 20.67 -16.25 16.21
C ARG A 483 20.34 -16.40 17.70
N GLY A 484 19.10 -16.80 18.02
CA GLY A 484 18.64 -16.96 19.41
C GLY A 484 19.36 -18.06 20.20
N GLY A 485 19.90 -19.08 19.53
CA GLY A 485 20.63 -20.17 20.17
C GLY A 485 22.13 -19.95 20.35
N GLU A 486 22.78 -19.26 19.41
CA GLU A 486 24.25 -19.19 19.32
C GLU A 486 24.81 -17.75 19.33
N GLY A 487 23.96 -16.72 19.49
CA GLY A 487 24.37 -15.30 19.55
C GLY A 487 24.36 -14.59 18.19
N ASP A 488 24.97 -13.40 18.13
CA ASP A 488 25.02 -12.60 16.90
C ASP A 488 25.92 -13.26 15.84
N TYR A 489 25.65 -12.96 14.57
CA TYR A 489 26.49 -13.37 13.44
C TYR A 489 27.66 -12.40 13.31
N GLU A 490 28.86 -12.97 13.13
CA GLU A 490 30.10 -12.19 12.99
C GLU A 490 30.48 -11.91 11.53
N SER A 491 30.05 -12.78 10.60
CA SER A 491 30.43 -12.71 9.18
C SER A 491 29.47 -13.52 8.30
N LEU A 492 29.58 -13.35 6.97
CA LEU A 492 28.85 -14.19 6.00
C LEU A 492 29.20 -15.69 6.13
N TYR A 493 30.44 -15.99 6.51
CA TYR A 493 30.92 -17.36 6.70
C TYR A 493 30.36 -17.96 8.00
N ASN A 494 30.44 -17.22 9.11
CA ASN A 494 29.82 -17.61 10.39
C ASN A 494 28.32 -17.86 10.21
N PHE A 495 27.63 -16.96 9.51
CA PHE A 495 26.22 -17.13 9.17
C PHE A 495 25.97 -18.44 8.40
N SER A 496 26.74 -18.70 7.34
CA SER A 496 26.56 -19.89 6.47
C SER A 496 26.80 -21.22 7.19
N GLU A 497 27.64 -21.23 8.24
CA GLU A 497 27.91 -22.42 9.06
C GLU A 497 26.78 -22.73 10.05
N ARG A 498 25.96 -21.72 10.40
CA ARG A 498 24.96 -21.81 11.48
C ARG A 498 23.55 -22.05 10.96
N VAL A 499 23.20 -21.52 9.79
CA VAL A 499 21.84 -21.62 9.22
C VAL A 499 21.62 -22.89 8.39
N ASP A 500 20.36 -23.39 8.33
CA ASP A 500 19.99 -24.49 7.42
C ASP A 500 20.08 -24.05 5.95
N LEU A 501 21.14 -24.45 5.25
CA LEU A 501 21.41 -24.11 3.84
C LEU A 501 20.45 -24.77 2.84
N LYS A 502 19.59 -25.71 3.26
CA LYS A 502 18.48 -26.20 2.43
C LYS A 502 17.36 -25.16 2.33
N ARG A 503 17.13 -24.42 3.42
CA ARG A 503 16.14 -23.34 3.50
C ARG A 503 16.74 -22.02 3.01
N VAL A 504 17.97 -21.72 3.42
CA VAL A 504 18.73 -20.54 3.02
C VAL A 504 19.61 -20.87 1.82
N ASN A 505 19.00 -20.85 0.63
CA ASN A 505 19.70 -21.13 -0.63
C ASN A 505 20.46 -19.90 -1.16
N LYS A 506 21.24 -20.10 -2.24
CA LYS A 506 22.03 -19.03 -2.88
C LYS A 506 21.20 -17.78 -3.21
N ARG A 507 19.97 -17.92 -3.70
CA ARG A 507 19.11 -16.78 -4.04
C ARG A 507 18.70 -15.97 -2.82
N VAL A 508 18.53 -16.63 -1.66
CA VAL A 508 18.23 -15.95 -0.39
C VAL A 508 19.41 -15.09 0.05
N LEU A 509 20.63 -15.65 0.03
CA LEU A 509 21.85 -14.89 0.36
C LEU A 509 22.07 -13.71 -0.59
N GLU A 510 21.89 -13.94 -1.90
CA GLU A 510 21.97 -12.87 -2.90
C GLU A 510 20.98 -11.73 -2.61
N ALA A 511 19.74 -12.06 -2.27
CA ALA A 511 18.72 -11.06 -1.94
C ALA A 511 19.04 -10.30 -0.65
N MET A 512 19.51 -11.00 0.39
CA MET A 512 19.85 -10.39 1.67
C MET A 512 21.06 -9.44 1.55
N ILE A 513 22.12 -9.84 0.85
CA ILE A 513 23.29 -8.97 0.59
C ILE A 513 22.86 -7.74 -0.23
N LYS A 514 22.07 -7.93 -1.29
CA LYS A 514 21.56 -6.82 -2.13
C LYS A 514 20.68 -5.84 -1.34
N SER A 515 19.98 -6.32 -0.32
CA SER A 515 19.09 -5.52 0.53
C SER A 515 19.80 -4.76 1.66
N GLY A 516 21.09 -5.02 1.89
CA GLY A 516 21.86 -4.43 2.98
C GLY A 516 21.78 -5.17 4.33
N ALA A 517 21.14 -6.34 4.38
CA ALA A 517 20.98 -7.09 5.63
C ALA A 517 22.30 -7.53 6.28
N PHE A 518 23.37 -7.63 5.49
CA PHE A 518 24.72 -8.05 5.93
C PHE A 518 25.68 -6.87 6.14
N ASP A 519 25.23 -5.62 6.01
CA ASP A 519 26.14 -4.46 6.01
C ASP A 519 26.92 -4.30 7.33
N THR A 520 26.36 -4.76 8.45
CA THR A 520 27.00 -4.71 9.78
C THR A 520 28.06 -5.79 10.03
N VAL A 521 28.10 -6.83 9.20
CA VAL A 521 29.01 -7.98 9.33
C VAL A 521 29.91 -8.17 8.10
N GLY A 522 29.89 -7.18 7.20
CA GLY A 522 30.69 -7.20 5.98
C GLY A 522 32.18 -6.98 6.24
N PRO A 523 33.04 -7.24 5.25
CA PRO A 523 34.49 -7.05 5.37
C PRO A 523 34.91 -5.59 5.62
N VAL A 524 34.03 -4.62 5.36
CA VAL A 524 34.25 -3.20 5.64
C VAL A 524 33.22 -2.74 6.68
N VAL A 525 33.64 -2.67 7.95
CA VAL A 525 32.75 -2.47 9.11
C VAL A 525 32.34 -1.00 9.31
N ASP A 526 33.16 -0.04 8.85
CA ASP A 526 32.86 1.41 8.90
C ASP A 526 32.27 1.92 7.56
N ALA A 527 31.25 1.24 7.04
CA ALA A 527 30.69 1.55 5.73
C ALA A 527 29.65 2.70 5.77
N ASP A 528 30.09 3.90 6.15
CA ASP A 528 29.20 5.08 6.23
C ASP A 528 28.93 5.75 4.87
N THR A 529 29.66 5.34 3.82
CA THR A 529 29.53 5.92 2.48
C THR A 529 28.97 4.92 1.47
N ILE A 530 28.28 5.45 0.45
CA ILE A 530 27.74 4.63 -0.65
C ILE A 530 28.83 3.77 -1.34
N HIS A 531 30.06 4.29 -1.43
CA HIS A 531 31.18 3.59 -2.05
C HIS A 531 31.72 2.43 -1.19
N THR A 532 31.87 2.64 0.11
CA THR A 532 32.30 1.58 1.04
C THR A 532 31.27 0.45 1.13
N LEU A 533 29.98 0.79 1.09
CA LEU A 533 28.89 -0.20 1.04
C LEU A 533 28.92 -0.98 -0.28
N ALA A 534 29.13 -0.30 -1.41
CA ALA A 534 29.19 -0.93 -2.71
C ALA A 534 30.36 -1.91 -2.86
N ASP A 535 31.51 -1.59 -2.27
CA ASP A 535 32.68 -2.50 -2.21
C ASP A 535 32.39 -3.70 -1.31
N SER A 536 31.99 -3.47 -0.07
CA SER A 536 31.67 -4.52 0.92
C SER A 536 30.62 -5.52 0.38
N ARG A 537 29.52 -5.02 -0.18
CA ARG A 537 28.48 -5.87 -0.76
C ARG A 537 28.94 -6.62 -2.00
N ALA A 538 29.77 -6.02 -2.86
CA ALA A 538 30.33 -6.70 -4.04
C ALA A 538 31.23 -7.87 -3.63
N GLN A 539 32.10 -7.65 -2.64
CA GLN A 539 32.98 -8.68 -2.09
C GLN A 539 32.18 -9.82 -1.45
N MET A 540 31.19 -9.51 -0.61
CA MET A 540 30.29 -10.52 -0.03
C MET A 540 29.54 -11.31 -1.11
N PHE A 541 29.06 -10.63 -2.15
CA PHE A 541 28.35 -11.26 -3.26
C PHE A 541 29.25 -12.26 -4.02
N GLY A 542 30.52 -11.91 -4.23
CA GLY A 542 31.52 -12.81 -4.81
C GLY A 542 31.87 -13.99 -3.90
N ALA A 543 31.75 -13.84 -2.58
CA ALA A 543 32.09 -14.85 -1.60
C ALA A 543 30.98 -15.88 -1.32
N ILE A 544 29.74 -15.68 -1.83
CA ILE A 544 28.57 -16.53 -1.51
C ILE A 544 28.86 -18.02 -1.71
N GLU A 545 29.45 -18.42 -2.85
CA GLU A 545 29.68 -19.84 -3.14
C GLU A 545 30.69 -20.47 -2.17
N SER A 546 31.76 -19.75 -1.85
CA SER A 546 32.78 -20.18 -0.89
C SER A 546 32.21 -20.29 0.53
N ALA A 547 31.39 -19.31 0.94
CA ALA A 547 30.72 -19.33 2.25
C ALA A 547 29.74 -20.49 2.38
N MET A 548 28.92 -20.74 1.36
CA MET A 548 27.99 -21.88 1.35
C MET A 548 28.74 -23.22 1.35
N ALA A 549 29.85 -23.35 0.60
CA ALA A 549 30.64 -24.58 0.58
C ALA A 549 31.25 -24.88 1.95
N ARG A 550 31.75 -23.85 2.64
CA ARG A 550 32.25 -23.98 4.02
C ARG A 550 31.14 -24.37 4.99
N GLY A 551 29.97 -23.74 4.91
CA GLY A 551 28.82 -24.08 5.74
C GLY A 551 28.32 -25.52 5.52
N GLN A 552 28.26 -25.98 4.26
CA GLN A 552 27.90 -27.36 3.94
C GLN A 552 28.88 -28.37 4.53
N LYS A 553 30.19 -28.07 4.48
CA LYS A 553 31.22 -28.92 5.09
C LYS A 553 31.07 -28.97 6.62
N ALA A 554 30.90 -27.82 7.28
CA ALA A 554 30.68 -27.75 8.71
C ALA A 554 29.44 -28.56 9.16
N GLN A 555 28.35 -28.51 8.39
CA GLN A 555 27.14 -29.30 8.66
C GLN A 555 27.36 -30.81 8.46
N GLN A 556 28.14 -31.21 7.44
CA GLN A 556 28.51 -32.61 7.24
C GLN A 556 29.37 -33.14 8.40
N ASP A 557 30.34 -32.35 8.86
CA ASP A 557 31.23 -32.72 9.97
C ASP A 557 30.42 -32.90 11.28
N ARG A 558 29.46 -32.00 11.57
CA ARG A 558 28.53 -32.13 12.70
C ARG A 558 27.65 -33.39 12.60
N ASN A 559 27.06 -33.64 11.44
CA ASN A 559 26.13 -34.77 11.24
C ASN A 559 26.84 -36.13 11.28
N THR A 560 28.12 -36.18 10.90
CA THR A 560 28.92 -37.41 10.91
C THR A 560 29.55 -37.70 12.28
N GLY A 561 29.37 -36.82 13.28
CA GLY A 561 29.94 -36.97 14.61
C GLY A 561 31.48 -36.85 14.63
N GLN A 562 32.09 -36.44 13.51
CA GLN A 562 33.49 -36.09 13.45
C GLN A 562 33.65 -34.69 14.06
N SER A 563 33.75 -34.62 15.38
CA SER A 563 34.55 -33.57 16.00
C SER A 563 35.96 -33.76 15.43
N SER A 564 36.34 -32.89 14.50
CA SER A 564 37.61 -33.00 13.78
C SER A 564 38.73 -33.23 14.78
N LEU A 565 39.42 -34.37 14.67
CA LEU A 565 40.59 -34.71 15.49
C LEU A 565 41.69 -33.63 15.41
N PHE A 566 41.59 -32.75 14.41
CA PHE A 566 42.42 -31.55 14.22
C PHE A 566 42.06 -30.37 15.15
N GLY A 567 40.82 -30.25 15.63
CA GLY A 567 40.41 -29.20 16.57
C GLY A 567 41.16 -29.28 17.90
N MET A 568 41.39 -30.51 18.40
CA MET A 568 42.23 -30.75 19.58
C MET A 568 43.73 -30.43 19.37
N PHE A 569 44.21 -30.42 18.12
CA PHE A 569 45.59 -29.99 17.82
C PHE A 569 45.70 -28.47 17.61
N MET A 570 44.59 -27.80 17.28
CA MET A 570 44.54 -26.35 17.06
C MET A 570 44.47 -25.59 18.38
N GLU A 571 43.78 -26.12 19.41
CA GLU A 571 43.84 -25.57 20.77
C GLU A 571 45.28 -25.52 21.34
N ALA A 572 46.16 -26.43 20.90
CA ALA A 572 47.58 -26.42 21.27
C ALA A 572 48.45 -25.47 20.43
N ALA A 573 47.95 -24.96 19.30
CA ALA A 573 48.65 -24.03 18.41
C ALA A 573 48.23 -22.57 18.61
N VAL A 574 47.05 -22.33 19.18
CA VAL A 574 46.50 -20.99 19.46
C VAL A 574 47.26 -20.28 20.59
N GLU A 575 47.94 -20.99 21.49
CA GLU A 575 48.81 -20.38 22.52
C GLU A 575 50.11 -19.74 21.97
N ALA A 576 50.40 -19.84 20.66
CA ALA A 576 51.66 -19.37 20.07
C ALA A 576 51.53 -18.29 18.98
N ALA A 577 50.33 -17.80 18.70
CA ALA A 577 50.09 -16.81 17.64
C ALA A 577 49.21 -15.65 18.13
N GLU A 578 49.71 -14.89 19.11
CA GLU A 578 49.28 -13.52 19.35
C GLU A 578 50.11 -12.60 18.45
N GLU A 579 49.59 -12.27 17.26
CA GLU A 579 49.77 -11.01 16.51
C GLU A 579 49.21 -11.18 15.07
N GLU A 580 48.28 -10.29 14.68
CA GLU A 580 47.47 -10.18 13.43
C GLU A 580 46.07 -10.84 13.38
N GLU A 581 45.05 -10.01 13.62
CA GLU A 581 43.61 -10.24 13.52
C GLU A 581 43.14 -10.50 12.07
N THR A 582 43.34 -11.70 11.54
CA THR A 582 42.49 -12.20 10.44
C THR A 582 42.07 -13.63 10.75
N ASN A 583 40.76 -13.86 10.90
CA ASN A 583 40.19 -15.19 11.13
C ASN A 583 40.69 -16.15 10.02
N PRO A 584 41.54 -17.15 10.32
CA PRO A 584 42.21 -17.95 9.30
C PRO A 584 41.19 -18.88 8.64
N GLY A 585 40.51 -18.42 7.59
CA GLY A 585 39.53 -19.20 6.83
C GLY A 585 38.44 -18.42 6.12
N GLU A 586 38.34 -17.11 6.31
CA GLU A 586 37.39 -16.25 5.56
C GLU A 586 38.11 -15.55 4.41
N TYR A 587 37.62 -15.75 3.19
CA TYR A 587 38.20 -15.13 1.99
C TYR A 587 37.13 -14.34 1.25
N TYR A 588 37.28 -13.02 1.22
CA TYR A 588 36.47 -12.16 0.37
C TYR A 588 37.27 -11.85 -0.90
N PRO A 589 36.73 -12.16 -2.10
CA PRO A 589 37.48 -11.96 -3.34
C PRO A 589 37.61 -10.46 -3.64
N ASP A 590 38.81 -10.05 -4.08
CA ASP A 590 39.04 -8.72 -4.64
C ASP A 590 38.32 -8.62 -5.99
N VAL A 591 37.12 -8.04 -5.95
CA VAL A 591 36.24 -7.82 -7.11
C VAL A 591 36.00 -6.32 -7.29
N PRO A 592 35.76 -5.85 -8.53
CA PRO A 592 35.42 -4.46 -8.74
C PRO A 592 34.18 -4.06 -7.92
N PRO A 593 34.22 -2.96 -7.15
CA PRO A 593 33.08 -2.47 -6.39
C PRO A 593 31.87 -2.24 -7.31
N TRP A 594 30.66 -2.43 -6.78
CA TRP A 594 29.45 -2.04 -7.52
C TRP A 594 29.45 -0.54 -7.80
N THR A 595 28.94 -0.15 -8.95
CA THR A 595 28.63 1.26 -9.20
C THR A 595 27.44 1.71 -8.36
N ASP A 596 27.31 3.01 -8.07
CA ASP A 596 26.13 3.57 -7.38
C ASP A 596 24.82 3.11 -8.04
N LYS A 597 24.81 3.01 -9.38
CA LYS A 597 23.65 2.57 -10.16
C LYS A 597 23.33 1.11 -9.91
N GLU A 598 24.33 0.24 -9.85
CA GLU A 598 24.14 -1.19 -9.57
C GLU A 598 23.69 -1.41 -8.12
N LEU A 599 24.30 -0.72 -7.15
CA LEU A 599 23.90 -0.77 -5.75
C LEU A 599 22.43 -0.38 -5.58
N LEU A 600 22.04 0.80 -6.08
CA LEU A 600 20.67 1.31 -5.99
C LEU A 600 19.67 0.45 -6.78
N ALA A 601 20.07 -0.11 -7.92
CA ALA A 601 19.24 -1.04 -8.69
C ALA A 601 19.01 -2.36 -7.93
N ASN A 602 20.04 -2.88 -7.27
CA ASN A 602 19.97 -4.09 -6.43
C ASN A 602 19.06 -3.87 -5.21
N GLU A 603 19.14 -2.70 -4.56
CA GLU A 603 18.24 -2.32 -3.47
C GLU A 603 16.80 -2.22 -3.96
N ARG A 604 16.53 -1.50 -5.06
CA ARG A 604 15.19 -1.39 -5.62
C ARG A 604 14.63 -2.76 -6.05
N ALA A 605 15.48 -3.65 -6.55
CA ALA A 605 15.08 -5.00 -6.94
C ALA A 605 14.72 -5.88 -5.73
N SER A 606 15.42 -5.74 -4.61
CA SER A 606 15.25 -6.56 -3.39
C SER A 606 14.21 -5.97 -2.41
N LEU A 607 14.22 -4.66 -2.20
CA LEU A 607 13.37 -3.93 -1.25
C LEU A 607 12.20 -3.19 -1.90
N GLY A 608 12.28 -2.87 -3.20
CA GLY A 608 11.29 -2.08 -3.92
C GLY A 608 11.54 -0.57 -3.94
N PHE A 609 12.45 -0.07 -3.11
CA PHE A 609 12.83 1.35 -3.03
C PHE A 609 14.35 1.49 -2.85
N TYR A 610 14.84 2.72 -2.95
CA TYR A 610 16.25 3.03 -2.73
C TYR A 610 16.52 3.28 -1.24
N LEU A 611 17.46 2.52 -0.66
CA LEU A 611 17.75 2.51 0.76
C LEU A 611 18.91 3.46 1.11
N THR A 612 20.04 3.33 0.40
CA THR A 612 21.29 4.03 0.73
C THR A 612 21.39 5.44 0.11
N GLY A 613 20.58 5.75 -0.90
CA GLY A 613 20.57 7.05 -1.55
C GLY A 613 19.42 7.18 -2.55
N HIS A 614 19.47 8.21 -3.39
CA HIS A 614 18.50 8.43 -4.47
C HIS A 614 19.23 8.50 -5.83
N PRO A 615 18.64 8.03 -6.94
CA PRO A 615 19.25 8.16 -8.28
C PRO A 615 19.64 9.60 -8.66
N LEU A 616 18.98 10.60 -8.07
CA LEU A 616 19.30 12.02 -8.25
C LEU A 616 20.56 12.47 -7.51
N ASP A 617 21.04 11.73 -6.51
CA ASP A 617 22.19 12.16 -5.71
C ASP A 617 23.46 12.32 -6.55
N ARG A 618 23.55 11.60 -7.66
CA ARG A 618 24.63 11.74 -8.64
C ARG A 618 24.52 13.03 -9.46
N TYR A 619 23.31 13.55 -9.59
CA TYR A 619 22.99 14.74 -10.38
C TYR A 619 22.89 16.00 -9.53
N LYS A 620 23.31 16.00 -8.25
CA LYS A 620 23.13 17.15 -7.33
C LYS A 620 23.62 18.48 -7.92
N GLU A 621 24.80 18.49 -8.55
CA GLU A 621 25.32 19.70 -9.20
C GLU A 621 24.43 20.14 -10.36
N GLU A 622 24.01 19.21 -11.21
CA GLU A 622 23.14 19.47 -12.35
C GLU A 622 21.75 19.92 -11.91
N VAL A 623 21.15 19.27 -10.93
CA VAL A 623 19.87 19.65 -10.32
C VAL A 623 19.96 21.08 -9.81
N SER A 624 21.02 21.44 -9.07
CA SER A 624 21.22 22.80 -8.56
C SER A 624 21.37 23.86 -9.66
N ARG A 625 21.84 23.49 -10.85
CA ARG A 625 22.03 24.39 -12.00
C ARG A 625 20.84 24.40 -12.97
N TYR A 626 20.08 23.31 -13.06
CA TYR A 626 19.09 23.09 -14.12
C TYR A 626 17.66 23.17 -13.60
N ALA A 627 17.41 22.72 -12.37
CA ALA A 627 16.11 22.85 -11.72
C ALA A 627 15.99 24.25 -11.11
N THR A 628 14.82 24.86 -11.25
CA THR A 628 14.51 26.14 -10.60
C THR A 628 13.88 25.93 -9.23
N HIS A 629 13.20 24.79 -9.04
CA HIS A 629 12.46 24.43 -7.84
C HIS A 629 12.66 22.93 -7.53
N ASN A 630 12.27 22.53 -6.33
CA ASN A 630 12.04 21.15 -5.91
C ASN A 630 10.56 20.95 -5.52
N THR A 631 10.13 19.72 -5.29
CA THR A 631 8.74 19.36 -4.94
C THR A 631 8.22 20.14 -3.73
N MET A 632 9.04 20.39 -2.72
CA MET A 632 8.70 21.20 -1.56
C MET A 632 8.47 22.67 -1.91
N THR A 633 9.35 23.29 -2.69
CA THR A 633 9.28 24.73 -3.03
C THR A 633 8.17 25.05 -4.01
N ILE A 634 7.74 24.08 -4.84
CA ILE A 634 6.57 24.24 -5.73
C ILE A 634 5.31 24.61 -4.93
N THR A 635 5.19 24.12 -3.69
CA THR A 635 4.03 24.44 -2.83
C THR A 635 3.90 25.92 -2.46
N ARG A 636 4.89 26.75 -2.82
CA ARG A 636 4.90 28.20 -2.59
C ARG A 636 4.76 29.00 -3.89
N CYS A 637 4.71 28.34 -5.04
CA CYS A 637 4.64 28.99 -6.34
C CYS A 637 3.22 29.49 -6.65
N ALA A 638 3.13 30.56 -7.45
CA ALA A 638 1.86 31.07 -7.92
C ALA A 638 1.25 30.15 -8.99
N ASN A 639 -0.08 30.22 -9.16
CA ASN A 639 -0.74 29.52 -10.25
C ASN A 639 -0.20 29.99 -11.61
N HIS A 640 0.05 29.04 -12.51
CA HIS A 640 0.66 29.21 -13.84
C HIS A 640 2.13 29.62 -13.86
N GLU A 641 2.82 29.69 -12.72
CA GLU A 641 4.26 29.94 -12.68
C GLU A 641 5.04 28.83 -13.41
N GLU A 642 6.03 29.20 -14.22
CA GLU A 642 6.85 28.23 -14.97
C GLU A 642 8.00 27.75 -14.10
N VAL A 643 8.09 26.43 -13.93
CA VAL A 643 9.09 25.80 -13.07
C VAL A 643 9.78 24.64 -13.78
N ALA A 644 11.01 24.36 -13.36
CA ALA A 644 11.79 23.20 -13.78
C ALA A 644 12.15 22.38 -12.55
N ILE A 645 11.80 21.09 -12.55
CA ILE A 645 12.10 20.14 -11.48
C ILE A 645 12.82 18.92 -12.03
N ALA A 646 13.73 18.37 -11.24
CA ALA A 646 14.50 17.19 -11.60
C ALA A 646 14.17 16.05 -10.65
N GLY A 647 13.98 14.86 -11.20
CA GLY A 647 13.37 13.76 -10.47
C GLY A 647 13.34 12.46 -11.26
N VAL A 648 12.71 11.45 -10.68
CA VAL A 648 12.44 10.16 -11.29
C VAL A 648 10.93 9.95 -11.39
N VAL A 649 10.51 9.19 -12.40
CA VAL A 649 9.11 8.79 -12.54
C VAL A 649 8.86 7.59 -11.63
N SER A 650 7.99 7.76 -10.63
CA SER A 650 7.63 6.70 -9.69
C SER A 650 6.46 5.87 -10.20
N SER A 651 5.45 6.53 -10.76
CA SER A 651 4.31 5.84 -11.40
C SER A 651 3.75 6.62 -12.59
N LEU A 652 3.13 5.90 -13.54
CA LEU A 652 2.50 6.47 -14.73
C LEU A 652 1.12 5.82 -14.93
N ARG A 653 0.07 6.66 -14.92
CA ARG A 653 -1.31 6.24 -15.22
C ARG A 653 -1.77 6.87 -16.52
N GLU A 654 -2.09 6.04 -17.51
CA GLU A 654 -2.64 6.51 -18.78
C GLU A 654 -4.18 6.53 -18.74
N LYS A 655 -4.79 7.61 -19.21
CA LYS A 655 -6.25 7.74 -19.32
C LYS A 655 -6.64 8.31 -20.68
N LEU A 656 -7.77 7.86 -21.21
CA LEU A 656 -8.38 8.48 -22.39
C LEU A 656 -9.18 9.72 -21.98
N SER A 657 -8.94 10.83 -22.68
CA SER A 657 -9.75 12.04 -22.54
C SER A 657 -11.15 11.84 -23.14
N LYS A 658 -12.08 12.75 -22.82
CA LYS A 658 -13.44 12.75 -23.41
C LYS A 658 -13.44 12.84 -24.95
N SER A 659 -12.35 13.33 -25.56
CA SER A 659 -12.16 13.40 -27.01
C SER A 659 -11.41 12.20 -27.60
N GLY A 660 -11.12 11.16 -26.81
CA GLY A 660 -10.43 9.93 -27.26
C GLY A 660 -8.90 10.03 -27.32
N SER A 661 -8.30 11.18 -27.03
CA SER A 661 -6.84 11.37 -27.02
C SER A 661 -6.22 10.87 -25.70
N ARG A 662 -5.03 10.25 -25.75
CA ARG A 662 -4.28 9.72 -24.60
C ARG A 662 -3.73 10.85 -23.72
N MET A 663 -3.91 10.76 -22.41
CA MET A 663 -3.30 11.63 -21.40
C MET A 663 -2.56 10.78 -20.36
N GLY A 664 -1.48 11.33 -19.79
CA GLY A 664 -0.71 10.70 -18.73
C GLY A 664 -0.83 11.47 -17.42
N PHE A 665 -1.00 10.75 -16.31
CA PHE A 665 -0.85 11.26 -14.95
C PHE A 665 0.41 10.60 -14.38
N VAL A 666 1.46 11.39 -14.19
CA VAL A 666 2.77 10.91 -13.77
C VAL A 666 2.99 11.31 -12.32
N GLU A 667 3.31 10.34 -11.47
CA GLU A 667 3.81 10.60 -10.13
C GLU A 667 5.33 10.76 -10.21
N PHE A 668 5.80 11.95 -9.89
CA PHE A 668 7.19 12.34 -10.05
C PHE A 668 7.82 12.61 -8.69
N GLU A 669 8.98 12.01 -8.44
CA GLU A 669 9.64 12.01 -7.14
C GLU A 669 11.03 12.67 -7.23
N ASP A 670 11.33 13.53 -6.27
CA ASP A 670 12.66 14.06 -6.02
C ASP A 670 13.13 13.73 -4.59
N THR A 671 14.30 14.21 -4.17
CA THR A 671 14.82 13.93 -2.82
C THR A 671 14.02 14.56 -1.68
N HIS A 672 13.01 15.39 -1.97
CA HIS A 672 12.22 16.14 -1.00
C HIS A 672 10.76 15.67 -0.92
N GLY A 673 10.26 14.92 -1.91
CA GLY A 673 8.89 14.43 -1.94
C GLY A 673 8.43 14.04 -3.34
N SER A 674 7.11 13.90 -3.50
CA SER A 674 6.48 13.59 -4.79
C SER A 674 5.48 14.66 -5.21
N ILE A 675 5.25 14.77 -6.51
CA ILE A 675 4.25 15.67 -7.11
C ILE A 675 3.54 14.99 -8.28
N GLU A 676 2.24 15.26 -8.43
CA GLU A 676 1.47 14.82 -9.58
C GLU A 676 1.74 15.74 -10.79
N VAL A 677 2.15 15.15 -11.90
CA VAL A 677 2.42 15.81 -13.17
C VAL A 677 1.35 15.40 -14.19
N LEU A 678 0.65 16.40 -14.71
CA LEU A 678 -0.41 16.28 -15.70
C LEU A 678 0.18 16.42 -17.11
N CYS A 679 0.20 15.32 -17.85
CA CYS A 679 0.67 15.25 -19.23
C CYS A 679 -0.53 15.21 -20.19
N PHE A 680 -0.86 16.36 -20.79
CA PHE A 680 -1.90 16.45 -21.81
C PHE A 680 -1.42 15.84 -23.13
N SER A 681 -2.36 15.51 -24.02
CA SER A 681 -2.11 14.63 -25.17
C SER A 681 -0.89 14.97 -26.02
N SER A 682 -0.71 16.25 -26.38
CA SER A 682 0.46 16.68 -27.17
C SER A 682 1.77 16.51 -26.39
N SER A 683 1.84 17.08 -25.18
CA SER A 683 3.02 16.99 -24.31
C SER A 683 3.37 15.54 -23.94
N TYR A 684 2.36 14.67 -23.79
CA TYR A 684 2.58 13.27 -23.45
C TYR A 684 3.18 12.51 -24.63
N MET A 685 2.66 12.68 -25.84
CA MET A 685 3.20 12.05 -27.05
C MET A 685 4.66 12.45 -27.30
N ASP A 686 4.99 13.74 -27.16
CA ASP A 686 6.33 14.25 -27.41
C ASP A 686 7.35 13.80 -26.35
N SER A 687 6.89 13.53 -25.13
CA SER A 687 7.72 13.17 -23.98
C SER A 687 7.59 11.69 -23.55
N GLU A 688 6.84 10.86 -24.27
CA GLU A 688 6.49 9.49 -23.86
C GLU A 688 7.74 8.63 -23.62
N GLU A 689 8.71 8.69 -24.54
CA GLU A 689 9.96 7.93 -24.43
C GLU A 689 10.81 8.35 -23.22
N VAL A 690 10.83 9.65 -22.92
CA VAL A 690 11.60 10.20 -21.81
C VAL A 690 10.95 9.85 -20.47
N ILE A 691 9.63 10.00 -20.38
CA ILE A 691 8.86 9.66 -19.17
C ILE A 691 8.96 8.16 -18.84
N LYS A 692 9.03 7.29 -19.85
CA LYS A 692 9.15 5.84 -19.67
C LYS A 692 10.58 5.33 -19.44
N SER A 693 11.58 6.21 -19.44
CA SER A 693 12.99 5.78 -19.50
C SER A 693 13.64 5.35 -18.18
N ASP A 694 12.90 5.28 -17.05
CA ASP A 694 13.38 4.90 -15.69
C ASP A 694 14.64 5.64 -15.19
N VAL A 695 15.12 6.64 -15.95
CA VAL A 695 16.28 7.46 -15.62
C VAL A 695 15.85 8.78 -15.01
N PRO A 696 16.75 9.48 -14.31
CA PRO A 696 16.51 10.84 -13.88
C PRO A 696 16.22 11.80 -15.05
N ILE A 697 15.12 12.53 -14.96
CA ILE A 697 14.67 13.47 -15.97
C ILE A 697 14.45 14.87 -15.38
N LEU A 698 14.58 15.88 -16.22
CA LEU A 698 14.21 17.27 -15.95
C LEU A 698 12.86 17.53 -16.60
N LEU A 699 11.87 17.90 -15.79
CA LEU A 699 10.55 18.31 -16.23
C LEU A 699 10.44 19.82 -16.17
N LYS A 700 9.98 20.44 -17.26
CA LYS A 700 9.55 21.84 -17.28
C LYS A 700 8.05 21.92 -17.49
N GLY A 701 7.40 22.78 -16.73
CA GLY A 701 5.96 22.92 -16.78
C GLY A 701 5.45 24.14 -16.05
N ASN A 702 4.13 24.31 -16.08
CA ASN A 702 3.46 25.35 -15.32
C ASN A 702 2.81 24.76 -14.07
N VAL A 703 3.01 25.40 -12.93
CA VAL A 703 2.32 25.05 -11.69
C VAL A 703 0.82 25.28 -11.88
N LYS A 704 0.02 24.30 -11.49
CA LYS A 704 -1.43 24.40 -11.40
C LYS A 704 -1.82 24.31 -9.94
N VAL A 705 -2.34 25.41 -9.43
CA VAL A 705 -2.85 25.50 -8.06
C VAL A 705 -4.34 25.18 -8.07
N GLU A 706 -4.75 24.14 -7.34
CA GLU A 706 -6.16 23.75 -7.18
C GLU A 706 -6.56 23.84 -5.69
N GLY A 707 -7.57 24.67 -5.40
CA GLY A 707 -8.20 24.85 -4.08
C GLY A 707 -8.25 26.31 -3.57
N GLU A 708 -9.10 26.59 -2.58
CA GLU A 708 -9.24 27.91 -1.90
C GLU A 708 -9.18 27.73 -0.37
N GLY A 709 -8.63 28.71 0.37
CA GLY A 709 -8.73 28.78 1.84
C GLY A 709 -7.85 27.82 2.65
N GLY A 710 -6.51 27.86 2.46
CA GLY A 710 -5.55 27.01 3.20
C GLY A 710 -5.41 25.59 2.65
N ASN A 711 -6.32 25.16 1.77
CA ASN A 711 -6.32 23.87 1.08
C ASN A 711 -5.80 24.04 -0.35
N VAL A 712 -4.49 24.19 -0.51
CA VAL A 712 -3.86 24.51 -1.79
C VAL A 712 -3.05 23.32 -2.28
N SER A 713 -3.57 22.57 -3.26
CA SER A 713 -2.83 21.49 -3.91
C SER A 713 -2.09 22.01 -5.14
N HIS A 714 -0.81 21.64 -5.27
CA HIS A 714 0.05 22.08 -6.37
C HIS A 714 0.33 20.88 -7.27
N LYS A 715 -0.02 21.00 -8.55
CA LYS A 715 0.27 20.01 -9.59
C LYS A 715 1.15 20.66 -10.65
N LEU A 716 1.88 19.86 -11.41
CA LEU A 716 2.67 20.37 -12.54
C LEU A 716 1.98 20.03 -13.86
N ARG A 717 1.69 21.01 -14.71
CA ARG A 717 1.30 20.75 -16.10
C ARG A 717 2.54 20.68 -16.98
N LEU A 718 2.81 19.50 -17.55
CA LEU A 718 4.01 19.27 -18.34
C LEU A 718 4.02 20.10 -19.63
N LYS A 719 5.18 20.69 -19.95
CA LYS A 719 5.50 21.30 -21.25
C LYS A 719 6.58 20.50 -21.98
N GLU A 720 7.66 20.16 -21.30
CA GLU A 720 8.85 19.53 -21.87
C GLU A 720 9.45 18.57 -20.84
N ALA A 721 9.87 17.38 -21.27
CA ALA A 721 10.69 16.47 -20.48
C ALA A 721 12.01 16.19 -21.20
N THR A 722 13.12 16.17 -20.46
CA THR A 722 14.45 15.87 -21.01
C THR A 722 15.22 14.97 -20.04
N ARG A 723 15.97 13.98 -20.53
CA ARG A 723 16.85 13.19 -19.66
C ARG A 723 17.95 14.09 -19.10
N LEU A 724 18.30 13.94 -17.82
CA LEU A 724 19.37 14.76 -17.22
C LEU A 724 20.72 14.53 -17.90
N THR A 725 20.97 13.32 -18.41
CA THR A 725 22.15 12.98 -19.22
C THR A 725 22.23 13.81 -20.49
N ASP A 726 21.11 14.00 -21.18
CA ASP A 726 21.05 14.76 -22.44
C ASP A 726 21.20 16.26 -22.17
N ALA A 727 20.56 16.75 -21.10
CA ALA A 727 20.74 18.12 -20.62
C ALA A 727 22.21 18.39 -20.23
N ARG A 728 22.88 17.43 -19.60
CA ARG A 728 24.31 17.50 -19.28
C ARG A 728 25.17 17.56 -20.54
N ARG A 729 24.98 16.65 -21.50
CA ARG A 729 25.72 16.64 -22.77
C ARG A 729 25.59 17.96 -23.55
N ALA A 730 24.40 18.57 -23.52
CA ALA A 730 24.16 19.84 -24.19
C ALA A 730 24.89 21.02 -23.54
N ARG A 731 24.99 21.04 -22.20
CA ARG A 731 25.45 22.21 -21.41
C ARG A 731 26.89 22.14 -20.94
N VAL A 732 27.41 20.95 -20.66
CA VAL A 732 28.79 20.76 -20.19
C VAL A 732 29.76 20.97 -21.36
N ARG A 733 30.87 21.66 -21.06
CA ARG A 733 31.95 21.88 -22.05
C ARG A 733 33.29 21.35 -21.56
N ARG A 734 33.47 21.23 -20.24
CA ARG A 734 34.71 20.75 -19.63
C ARG A 734 34.43 19.73 -18.54
N VAL A 735 35.26 18.69 -18.52
CA VAL A 735 35.28 17.67 -17.46
C VAL A 735 36.61 17.78 -16.75
N GLN A 736 36.59 18.03 -15.44
CA GLN A 736 37.79 18.14 -14.62
C GLN A 736 37.89 16.94 -13.68
N ILE A 737 38.98 16.18 -13.75
CA ILE A 737 39.25 15.04 -12.88
C ILE A 737 40.23 15.49 -11.79
N GLN A 738 39.82 15.42 -10.53
CA GLN A 738 40.59 15.91 -9.39
C GLN A 738 41.38 14.78 -8.74
N LEU A 739 42.71 14.88 -8.77
CA LEU A 739 43.60 13.83 -8.30
C LEU A 739 44.51 14.35 -7.20
N ASP A 740 44.79 13.53 -6.20
CA ASP A 740 45.82 13.79 -5.21
C ASP A 740 47.14 13.14 -5.64
N ALA A 741 48.17 13.95 -5.87
CA ALA A 741 49.45 13.47 -6.39
C ALA A 741 50.12 12.44 -5.48
N GLU A 742 49.87 12.47 -4.17
CA GLU A 742 50.46 11.52 -3.22
C GLU A 742 49.80 10.14 -3.27
N ARG A 743 48.52 10.06 -3.67
CA ARG A 743 47.74 8.81 -3.74
C ARG A 743 47.83 8.11 -5.12
N LEU A 744 48.49 8.74 -6.10
CA LEU A 744 48.54 8.23 -7.48
C LEU A 744 49.60 7.14 -7.68
N ARG A 745 49.18 6.03 -8.30
CA ARG A 745 50.09 4.99 -8.81
C ARG A 745 50.23 5.10 -10.33
N GLU A 746 51.40 4.77 -10.86
CA GLU A 746 51.68 4.84 -12.31
C GLU A 746 50.69 3.98 -13.14
N ARG A 747 50.29 2.81 -12.60
CA ARG A 747 49.29 1.94 -13.21
C ARG A 747 47.93 2.62 -13.35
N GLN A 748 47.45 3.31 -12.30
CA GLN A 748 46.16 4.03 -12.33
C GLN A 748 46.15 5.13 -13.39
N MET A 749 47.28 5.81 -13.60
CA MET A 749 47.38 6.83 -14.66
C MET A 749 47.31 6.23 -16.06
N ARG A 750 47.91 5.06 -16.28
CA ARG A 750 47.79 4.33 -17.55
C ARG A 750 46.35 3.84 -17.78
N ASP A 751 45.73 3.29 -16.74
CA ASP A 751 44.36 2.79 -16.80
C ASP A 751 43.37 3.94 -17.04
N LEU A 752 43.57 5.10 -16.40
CA LEU A 752 42.79 6.32 -16.64
C LEU A 752 42.93 6.79 -18.11
N ALA A 753 44.13 6.81 -18.66
CA ALA A 753 44.34 7.22 -20.05
C ALA A 753 43.60 6.30 -21.04
N ALA A 754 43.66 4.98 -20.83
CA ALA A 754 42.93 4.00 -21.63
C ALA A 754 41.41 4.14 -21.47
N LEU A 755 40.96 4.40 -20.24
CA LEU A 755 39.55 4.60 -19.91
C LEU A 755 38.98 5.83 -20.64
N LEU A 756 39.65 6.98 -20.57
CA LEU A 756 39.17 8.20 -21.25
C LEU A 756 39.04 8.00 -22.76
N GLN A 757 39.96 7.25 -23.39
CA GLN A 757 39.90 6.95 -24.82
C GLN A 757 38.72 6.04 -25.20
N ARG A 758 38.19 5.25 -24.26
CA ARG A 758 37.03 4.38 -24.47
C ARG A 758 35.71 5.15 -24.55
N TYR A 759 35.66 6.38 -24.04
CA TYR A 759 34.46 7.22 -23.99
C TYR A 759 34.64 8.53 -24.77
N PRO A 760 34.90 8.49 -26.09
CA PRO A 760 35.16 9.70 -26.87
C PRO A 760 33.93 10.61 -26.93
N GLY A 761 34.15 11.93 -26.83
CA GLY A 761 33.07 12.90 -26.93
C GLY A 761 33.53 14.34 -27.15
N GLY A 762 32.62 15.30 -26.97
CA GLY A 762 32.87 16.71 -27.29
C GLY A 762 33.57 17.53 -26.20
N CYS A 763 33.60 17.05 -24.96
CA CYS A 763 34.06 17.82 -23.81
C CYS A 763 35.58 17.80 -23.69
N VAL A 764 36.15 18.95 -23.30
CA VAL A 764 37.59 19.06 -23.02
C VAL A 764 37.87 18.51 -21.62
N THR A 765 38.86 17.63 -21.51
CA THR A 765 39.25 17.01 -20.23
C THR A 765 40.42 17.75 -19.60
N GLU A 766 40.31 18.06 -18.30
CA GLU A 766 41.34 18.68 -17.47
C GLU A 766 41.69 17.76 -16.30
N LEU A 767 42.97 17.57 -16.00
CA LEU A 767 43.43 16.94 -14.76
C LEU A 767 43.79 18.03 -13.77
N SER A 768 43.15 18.02 -12.61
CA SER A 768 43.43 18.92 -11.50
C SER A 768 44.20 18.15 -10.43
N MET A 769 45.52 18.33 -10.39
CA MET A 769 46.38 17.66 -9.42
C MET A 769 46.59 18.55 -8.20
N ARG A 770 46.18 18.05 -7.02
CA ARG A 770 46.59 18.60 -5.74
C ARG A 770 47.98 18.05 -5.40
N VAL A 771 48.92 18.93 -5.11
CA VAL A 771 50.27 18.58 -4.70
C VAL A 771 50.49 19.17 -3.31
N GLN A 772 50.72 18.30 -2.34
CA GLN A 772 51.11 18.70 -1.00
C GLN A 772 52.62 18.54 -0.85
N THR A 773 53.27 19.54 -0.27
CA THR A 773 54.69 19.52 0.08
C THR A 773 54.82 19.92 1.54
N ALA A 774 56.00 19.67 2.14
CA ALA A 774 56.26 20.04 3.53
C ALA A 774 56.07 21.54 3.83
N GLU A 775 56.10 22.40 2.82
CA GLU A 775 56.06 23.87 2.97
C GLU A 775 54.76 24.52 2.42
N ALA A 776 54.03 23.86 1.52
CA ALA A 776 52.80 24.38 0.92
C ALA A 776 51.92 23.31 0.24
N THR A 777 50.63 23.60 0.12
CA THR A 777 49.69 22.91 -0.78
C THR A 777 49.46 23.73 -2.05
N GLY A 778 49.76 23.13 -3.21
CA GLY A 778 49.53 23.71 -4.53
C GLY A 778 48.48 22.93 -5.34
N LYS A 779 47.88 23.59 -6.33
CA LYS A 779 46.94 22.97 -7.29
C LYS A 779 47.43 23.26 -8.70
N SER A 780 47.68 22.22 -9.49
CA SER A 780 48.04 22.33 -10.91
C SER A 780 46.90 21.81 -11.79
N ILE A 781 46.58 22.52 -12.87
CA ILE A 781 45.54 22.12 -13.82
C ILE A 781 46.20 21.86 -15.17
N LEU A 782 46.14 20.60 -15.63
CA LEU A 782 46.66 20.16 -16.91
C LEU A 782 45.50 19.91 -17.88
N ARG A 783 45.46 20.65 -18.98
CA ARG A 783 44.51 20.40 -20.07
C ARG A 783 45.04 19.27 -20.96
N LEU A 784 44.23 18.22 -21.16
CA LEU A 784 44.60 17.10 -22.01
C LEU A 784 44.38 17.41 -23.50
N GLY A 785 45.12 16.70 -24.35
CA GLY A 785 45.01 16.82 -25.81
C GLY A 785 43.68 16.27 -26.36
N ASP A 786 43.39 16.56 -27.63
CA ASP A 786 42.09 16.23 -28.26
C ASP A 786 41.77 14.72 -28.26
N ALA A 787 42.79 13.85 -28.22
CA ALA A 787 42.63 12.39 -28.11
C ALA A 787 41.97 11.93 -26.80
N TYR A 788 41.86 12.80 -25.79
CA TYR A 788 41.27 12.52 -24.48
C TYR A 788 40.00 13.34 -24.23
N ARG A 789 39.36 13.86 -25.29
CA ARG A 789 38.03 14.46 -25.15
C ARG A 789 36.99 13.39 -24.88
N VAL A 790 36.13 13.64 -23.91
CA VAL A 790 35.19 12.63 -23.42
C VAL A 790 33.74 13.05 -23.57
N ASP A 791 32.87 12.04 -23.64
CA ASP A 791 31.43 12.20 -23.41
C ASP A 791 31.19 12.19 -21.89
N PRO A 792 30.52 13.19 -21.30
CA PRO A 792 30.24 13.24 -19.86
C PRO A 792 29.08 12.29 -19.49
N SER A 793 29.13 11.04 -19.95
CA SER A 793 28.14 10.02 -19.64
C SER A 793 28.29 9.53 -18.20
N ASP A 794 27.21 8.96 -17.65
CA ASP A 794 27.26 8.33 -16.33
C ASP A 794 28.26 7.18 -16.31
N GLU A 795 28.31 6.37 -17.37
CA GLU A 795 29.21 5.22 -17.46
C GLU A 795 30.68 5.63 -17.38
N MET A 796 31.06 6.72 -18.05
CA MET A 796 32.44 7.22 -18.01
C MET A 796 32.82 7.69 -16.60
N MET A 797 31.96 8.49 -15.97
CA MET A 797 32.21 9.00 -14.62
C MET A 797 32.26 7.87 -13.59
N MET A 798 31.34 6.90 -13.67
CA MET A 798 31.34 5.72 -12.80
C MET A 798 32.62 4.90 -12.96
N ALA A 799 33.09 4.71 -14.19
CA ALA A 799 34.33 3.97 -14.43
C ALA A 799 35.55 4.71 -13.85
N VAL A 800 35.59 6.04 -13.94
CA VAL A 800 36.64 6.85 -13.29
C VAL A 800 36.56 6.71 -11.77
N GLU A 801 35.37 6.84 -11.18
CA GLU A 801 35.15 6.69 -9.74
C GLU A 801 35.57 5.30 -9.24
N GLN A 802 35.23 4.24 -9.97
CA GLN A 802 35.61 2.87 -9.63
C GLN A 802 37.13 2.67 -9.63
N LEU A 803 37.86 3.37 -10.50
CA LEU A 803 39.33 3.29 -10.56
C LEU A 803 40.03 3.97 -9.38
N PHE A 804 39.41 5.01 -8.80
CA PHE A 804 40.00 5.83 -7.75
C PHE A 804 39.34 5.68 -6.37
N GLY A 805 38.17 5.04 -6.30
CA GLY A 805 37.38 4.85 -5.08
C GLY A 805 36.63 6.10 -4.58
N ASP A 806 36.73 7.23 -5.29
CA ASP A 806 36.24 8.54 -4.84
C ASP A 806 35.53 9.30 -5.97
N ARG A 807 34.54 10.15 -5.64
CA ARG A 807 33.90 11.10 -6.59
C ARG A 807 34.83 12.25 -6.96
N ILE A 808 35.70 12.00 -7.93
CA ILE A 808 36.74 12.94 -8.37
C ILE A 808 36.41 13.73 -9.63
N VAL A 809 35.30 13.44 -10.29
CA VAL A 809 34.92 14.11 -11.54
C VAL A 809 34.06 15.34 -11.24
N LYS A 810 34.45 16.49 -11.80
CA LYS A 810 33.72 17.75 -11.71
C LYS A 810 33.30 18.26 -13.09
N LEU A 811 32.04 18.62 -13.24
CA LEU A 811 31.45 19.10 -14.48
C LEU A 811 31.43 20.63 -14.54
N MET A 812 31.98 21.20 -15.62
CA MET A 812 32.23 22.64 -15.77
C MET A 812 31.59 23.23 -17.02
#